data_AF-A0A9P0AAF1-F1
#
_entry.id   AF-A0A9P0AAF1-F1
#
_cell.length_a   1.000
_cell.length_b   1.000
_cell.length_c   1.000
_cell.angle_alpha   90.00
_cell.angle_beta   90.00
_cell.angle_gamma   90.00
#
_symmetry.space_group_name_H-M   'P 1'
#
loop_
_entity.id
_entity.type
_entity.pdbx_description
1 polymer ?
#
loop_
_entity_poly.entity_id
_entity_poly.type
_entity_poly.pdbx_seq_one_letter_code
_entity_poly.pdbx_strand_id
1 'polypeptide(L)'
;MEFDSRLLEVKAALEQSEVKMGVKLKSFVFSTSEGTKNQINLLVESLSKIKLMANSDEEDKRRFHLFLLVNTELPVSNILEEDRDWCHLIGRCPKLSAFTYFIIVHRLELFPLMAETILHAPNKLSEALLAVFTDFVKHISDPYDELNALRVILTSVYKKLSYKISLQSCNAKLIKQFQEILLIFKKPSQLTAQKLVSWSSVEQHKYYGFLVLNLISLLLECTKFSFEKTSAEDSLPESLNNLYGFSSFKVSSKVAEEDENEISECYEVIVAISKTFLQEKISSIVFLDWCEVDITETKTLQRLVGEKIYICREALTAALDSKLSSKNLKNSLKDLTYCLSHLEIKPLSLAEEMKEMNFKQLLLKFDETVKTNSREDSSRVLQTILKREEAHLEPVEIMKVLNKAAVNMKYEDIKLLIHTYNPKSSQSMEESFSQLQKTIFESVRNLQVDEQVSLLEEYLVAYGDSQPYNKQSINFDEKLVEVFNKFVSSDLSSSESLFLSDIVFLSFYSIGDVVVKILMESLQNTNYIKDMVPILKALRPSLQSIQSLSLENKLKIISKISEDSEKVKSTLEQSHKDLLLDLLHILIFDEDTKQNAAKRSNLLDLVNYLIDESVIERNTFYVEVVLNNIYLSPNTSNATVNFLLQMLFKALVESSDESLEIEINAVVIQLAQLLEKIRWDPKNFASWRTAMVSNLVCLISSIVKKFSSQLLADPKKSAWMKSYLKTFSVQTQFLFSPEILPPSSIAASVSHGKEPNAFVLALNAMYNDKFDLSVLSKISKIEMAWALFSTLSTSCDEEWNLFSLTLSRNKLFNGESALLIFNLLVNSFLVGIYTLEMKLGEDNTQSRPLTNCCQYALVNLNSFIMNFLLKHLLTLSTSKKVHCFRKLALLLQTVPAKIRSQIAISYLKLLISFIPHLVDSIDSSASAVLFTEIVYNAICNFDLETRQLIAKKAESYLRKEAPAVFS
;
A
#
# COMPACT_ATOMS: atom_id res chain seq x y z
N MET A 1 -21.96 36.40 -29.88
CA MET A 1 -21.39 36.55 -31.24
C MET A 1 -21.77 35.39 -32.17
N GLU A 2 -21.41 34.13 -31.89
CA GLU A 2 -21.80 33.02 -32.79
C GLU A 2 -23.31 32.71 -32.76
N PHE A 3 -23.94 32.74 -31.58
CA PHE A 3 -25.39 32.55 -31.44
C PHE A 3 -26.22 33.69 -32.07
N ASP A 4 -25.79 34.95 -31.92
CA ASP A 4 -26.46 36.11 -32.55
C ASP A 4 -26.44 36.04 -34.08
N SER A 5 -25.35 35.49 -34.65
CA SER A 5 -25.25 35.22 -36.09
C SER A 5 -26.26 34.15 -36.53
N ARG A 6 -26.51 33.13 -35.71
CA ARG A 6 -27.50 32.07 -36.00
C ARG A 6 -28.95 32.58 -35.86
N LEU A 7 -29.23 33.49 -34.91
CA LEU A 7 -30.54 34.15 -34.82
C LEU A 7 -30.85 35.03 -36.04
N LEU A 8 -29.83 35.61 -36.69
CA LEU A 8 -29.99 36.33 -37.95
C LEU A 8 -30.40 35.40 -39.11
N GLU A 9 -29.93 34.15 -39.13
CA GLU A 9 -30.36 33.15 -40.12
C GLU A 9 -31.84 32.77 -39.91
N VAL A 10 -32.27 32.62 -38.66
CA VAL A 10 -33.68 32.37 -38.28
C VAL A 10 -34.57 33.53 -38.71
N LYS A 11 -34.13 34.76 -38.42
CA LYS A 11 -34.81 35.97 -38.87
C LYS A 11 -34.96 35.98 -40.40
N ALA A 12 -33.86 35.76 -41.12
CA ALA A 12 -33.86 35.75 -42.57
C ALA A 12 -34.79 34.67 -43.14
N ALA A 13 -34.84 33.49 -42.52
CA ALA A 13 -35.77 32.43 -42.92
C ALA A 13 -37.24 32.84 -42.72
N LEU A 14 -37.59 33.43 -41.57
CA LEU A 14 -38.95 33.91 -41.30
C LEU A 14 -39.37 35.03 -42.26
N GLU A 15 -38.47 35.98 -42.57
CA GLU A 15 -38.72 37.06 -43.53
C GLU A 15 -38.87 36.52 -44.96
N GLN A 16 -38.01 35.59 -45.38
CA GLN A 16 -38.14 34.92 -46.68
C GLN A 16 -39.43 34.12 -46.79
N SER A 17 -39.88 33.51 -45.69
CA SER A 17 -41.15 32.79 -45.61
C SER A 17 -42.34 33.74 -45.77
N GLU A 18 -42.36 34.92 -45.14
CA GLU A 18 -43.41 35.93 -45.37
C GLU A 18 -43.47 36.37 -46.84
N VAL A 19 -42.31 36.61 -47.47
CA VAL A 19 -42.21 36.99 -48.87
C VAL A 19 -42.73 35.88 -49.80
N LYS A 20 -42.37 34.62 -49.53
CA LYS A 20 -42.82 33.46 -50.32
C LYS A 20 -44.31 33.16 -50.16
N MET A 21 -44.86 33.39 -48.97
CA MET A 21 -46.27 33.08 -48.67
C MET A 21 -47.22 34.22 -49.06
N GLY A 22 -46.71 35.44 -49.23
CA GLY A 22 -47.51 36.63 -49.57
C GLY A 22 -48.42 37.11 -48.44
N VAL A 23 -48.25 36.60 -47.22
CA VAL A 23 -49.08 36.86 -46.03
C VAL A 23 -48.16 37.02 -44.82
N LYS A 24 -48.50 37.94 -43.92
CA LYS A 24 -47.71 38.16 -42.68
C LYS A 24 -47.91 37.01 -41.70
N LEU A 25 -46.85 36.57 -41.02
CA LEU A 25 -46.91 35.46 -40.05
C LEU A 25 -47.84 35.74 -38.87
N LYS A 26 -47.99 37.02 -38.48
CA LYS A 26 -48.97 37.46 -37.47
C LYS A 26 -50.43 37.37 -37.91
N SER A 27 -50.70 37.40 -39.22
CA SER A 27 -52.07 37.37 -39.74
C SER A 27 -52.60 35.95 -39.97
N PHE A 28 -51.79 34.93 -39.70
CA PHE A 28 -52.25 33.55 -39.73
C PHE A 28 -53.21 33.29 -38.59
N VAL A 29 -54.48 33.17 -38.95
CA VAL A 29 -55.57 32.66 -38.11
C VAL A 29 -55.84 31.22 -38.53
N PHE A 30 -56.35 30.43 -37.59
CA PHE A 30 -56.78 29.06 -37.84
C PHE A 30 -57.71 28.98 -39.06
N SER A 31 -57.29 28.27 -40.12
CA SER A 31 -58.10 27.97 -41.31
C SER A 31 -57.78 26.58 -41.85
N THR A 32 -58.81 25.84 -42.26
CA THR A 32 -58.70 24.48 -42.80
C THR A 32 -58.37 24.44 -44.29
N SER A 33 -58.17 25.59 -44.93
CA SER A 33 -57.86 25.70 -46.36
C SER A 33 -56.49 25.10 -46.70
N GLU A 34 -56.45 24.39 -47.82
CA GLU A 34 -55.26 23.70 -48.33
C GLU A 34 -54.08 24.67 -48.61
N GLY A 35 -54.38 25.91 -48.99
CA GLY A 35 -53.38 26.98 -49.14
C GLY A 35 -52.63 27.29 -47.85
N THR A 36 -53.31 27.33 -46.71
CA THR A 36 -52.71 27.61 -45.39
C THR A 36 -51.79 26.47 -44.95
N LYS A 37 -52.16 25.21 -45.23
CA LYS A 37 -51.32 24.04 -44.95
C LYS A 37 -50.03 24.04 -45.76
N ASN A 38 -50.10 24.38 -47.05
CA ASN A 38 -48.92 24.45 -47.91
C ASN A 38 -47.97 25.59 -47.49
N GLN A 39 -48.51 26.74 -47.09
CA GLN A 39 -47.73 27.85 -46.53
C GLN A 39 -47.02 27.45 -45.23
N ILE A 40 -47.72 26.76 -44.33
CA ILE A 40 -47.15 26.27 -43.07
C ILE A 40 -46.02 25.24 -43.31
N ASN A 41 -46.20 24.31 -44.26
CA ASN A 41 -45.16 23.33 -44.59
C ASN A 41 -43.88 24.00 -45.12
N LEU A 42 -44.02 25.03 -45.96
CA LEU A 42 -42.89 25.83 -46.45
C LEU A 42 -42.16 26.57 -45.33
N LEU A 43 -42.88 27.03 -44.30
CA LEU A 43 -42.31 27.66 -43.11
C LEU A 43 -41.44 26.68 -42.32
N VAL A 44 -42.02 25.52 -41.98
CA VAL A 44 -41.37 24.47 -41.19
C VAL A 44 -40.15 23.92 -41.92
N GLU A 45 -40.24 23.71 -43.23
CA GLU A 45 -39.12 23.22 -44.05
C GLU A 45 -37.99 24.25 -44.15
N SER A 46 -38.31 25.54 -44.16
CA SER A 46 -37.30 26.61 -44.18
C SER A 46 -36.58 26.71 -42.83
N LEU A 47 -37.28 26.49 -41.72
CA LEU A 47 -36.73 26.51 -40.38
C LEU A 47 -35.94 25.23 -40.03
N SER A 48 -36.37 24.06 -40.51
CA SER A 48 -35.69 22.78 -40.25
C SER A 48 -34.33 22.67 -40.97
N LYS A 49 -34.13 23.43 -42.05
CA LYS A 49 -32.86 23.51 -42.81
C LYS A 49 -31.79 24.35 -42.12
N ILE A 50 -32.13 25.09 -41.07
CA ILE A 50 -31.15 25.89 -40.32
C ILE A 50 -30.31 24.95 -39.46
N LYS A 51 -28.98 25.08 -39.53
CA LYS A 51 -27.98 24.21 -38.86
C LYS A 51 -28.14 24.09 -37.33
N LEU A 52 -28.99 24.92 -36.72
CA LEU A 52 -29.37 24.84 -35.31
C LEU A 52 -30.04 23.51 -34.92
N MET A 53 -30.63 22.74 -35.84
CA MET A 53 -31.45 21.57 -35.46
C MET A 53 -30.68 20.24 -35.37
N ALA A 54 -29.52 20.12 -36.04
CA ALA A 54 -28.83 18.83 -36.17
C ALA A 54 -27.60 18.66 -35.25
N ASN A 55 -26.92 19.75 -34.86
CA ASN A 55 -25.62 19.71 -34.15
C ASN A 55 -25.46 20.79 -33.04
N SER A 56 -26.54 21.37 -32.51
CA SER A 56 -26.44 22.42 -31.48
C SER A 56 -26.47 21.87 -30.06
N ASP A 57 -25.74 22.51 -29.15
CA ASP A 57 -25.88 22.30 -27.70
C ASP A 57 -27.32 22.58 -27.24
N GLU A 58 -27.76 21.90 -26.17
CA GLU A 58 -29.12 22.04 -25.62
C GLU A 58 -29.43 23.47 -25.13
N GLU A 59 -28.43 24.25 -24.75
CA GLU A 59 -28.60 25.66 -24.36
C GLU A 59 -28.98 26.57 -25.54
N ASP A 60 -28.42 26.30 -26.73
CA ASP A 60 -28.76 27.03 -27.96
C ASP A 60 -30.22 26.75 -28.39
N LYS A 61 -30.70 25.51 -28.21
CA LYS A 61 -32.10 25.15 -28.48
C LYS A 61 -33.07 25.87 -27.54
N ARG A 62 -32.74 25.99 -26.25
CA ARG A 62 -33.53 26.75 -25.27
C ARG A 62 -33.63 28.22 -25.65
N ARG A 63 -32.51 28.85 -26.00
CA ARG A 63 -32.47 30.26 -26.42
C ARG A 63 -33.23 30.48 -27.73
N PHE A 64 -33.16 29.55 -28.67
CA PHE A 64 -33.95 29.58 -29.91
C PHE A 64 -35.46 29.51 -29.63
N HIS A 65 -35.90 28.57 -28.79
CA HIS A 65 -37.30 28.46 -28.36
C HIS A 65 -37.79 29.77 -27.70
N LEU A 66 -37.02 30.32 -26.77
CA LEU A 66 -37.35 31.58 -26.11
C LEU A 66 -37.40 32.76 -27.10
N PHE A 67 -36.50 32.82 -28.07
CA PHE A 67 -36.52 33.82 -29.14
C PHE A 67 -37.82 33.80 -29.95
N LEU A 68 -38.34 32.61 -30.28
CA LEU A 68 -39.65 32.46 -30.94
C LEU A 68 -40.79 32.92 -30.03
N LEU A 69 -40.75 32.54 -28.75
CA LEU A 69 -41.77 32.88 -27.77
C LEU A 69 -41.92 34.39 -27.57
N VAL A 70 -40.82 35.11 -27.35
CA VAL A 70 -40.85 36.56 -27.09
C VAL A 70 -41.26 37.38 -28.32
N ASN A 71 -41.17 36.80 -29.53
CA ASN A 71 -41.64 37.40 -30.78
C ASN A 71 -43.03 36.89 -31.20
N THR A 72 -43.78 36.27 -30.29
CA THR A 72 -45.16 35.80 -30.52
C THR A 72 -46.18 36.75 -29.91
N GLU A 73 -47.28 37.03 -30.63
CA GLU A 73 -48.41 37.81 -30.13
C GLU A 73 -49.19 37.01 -29.07
N LEU A 74 -48.82 37.21 -27.81
CA LEU A 74 -49.48 36.68 -26.62
C LEU A 74 -50.23 37.76 -25.84
N PRO A 75 -51.23 37.41 -25.02
CA PRO A 75 -51.92 38.35 -24.13
C PRO A 75 -50.99 39.18 -23.22
N VAL A 76 -49.80 38.67 -22.94
CA VAL A 76 -48.78 39.31 -22.09
C VAL A 76 -47.69 40.06 -22.86
N SER A 77 -47.83 40.22 -24.18
CA SER A 77 -46.80 40.84 -25.05
C SER A 77 -46.36 42.23 -24.56
N ASN A 78 -47.30 43.05 -24.07
CA ASN A 78 -47.00 44.39 -23.55
C ASN A 78 -46.08 44.33 -22.32
N ILE A 79 -46.19 43.29 -21.49
CA ILE A 79 -45.36 43.09 -20.30
C ILE A 79 -43.96 42.58 -20.71
N LEU A 80 -43.89 41.74 -21.75
CA LEU A 80 -42.63 41.25 -22.31
C LEU A 80 -41.83 42.37 -22.98
N GLU A 81 -42.49 43.31 -23.67
CA GLU A 81 -41.85 44.48 -24.29
C GLU A 81 -41.15 45.39 -23.26
N GLU A 82 -41.58 45.39 -21.99
CA GLU A 82 -40.99 46.14 -20.87
C GLU A 82 -39.86 45.38 -20.14
N ASP A 83 -39.54 44.15 -20.54
CA ASP A 83 -38.54 43.28 -19.89
C ASP A 83 -37.10 43.69 -20.20
N ARG A 84 -36.26 43.86 -19.17
CA ARG A 84 -34.89 44.37 -19.36
C ARG A 84 -33.97 43.34 -20.02
N ASP A 85 -34.23 42.06 -19.78
CA ASP A 85 -33.34 40.97 -20.18
C ASP A 85 -33.67 40.51 -21.60
N TRP A 86 -34.94 40.60 -22.02
CA TRP A 86 -35.39 40.11 -23.33
C TRP A 86 -35.85 41.18 -24.32
N CYS A 87 -36.03 42.45 -23.91
CA CYS A 87 -36.48 43.54 -24.82
C CYS A 87 -35.62 43.69 -26.08
N HIS A 88 -34.31 43.43 -26.00
CA HIS A 88 -33.39 43.59 -27.11
C HIS A 88 -33.63 42.60 -28.28
N LEU A 89 -34.34 41.49 -28.00
CA LEU A 89 -34.71 40.44 -28.96
C LEU A 89 -36.13 40.58 -29.50
N ILE A 90 -36.98 41.39 -28.85
CA ILE A 90 -38.37 41.62 -29.27
C ILE A 90 -38.40 42.54 -30.49
N GLY A 91 -39.17 42.16 -31.51
CA GLY A 91 -39.28 42.89 -32.76
C GLY A 91 -38.08 42.74 -33.70
N ARG A 92 -37.15 41.81 -33.39
CA ARG A 92 -36.00 41.51 -34.25
C ARG A 92 -36.33 40.57 -35.40
N CYS A 93 -37.43 39.82 -35.33
CA CYS A 93 -37.97 38.99 -36.40
C CYS A 93 -39.47 39.31 -36.65
N PRO A 94 -40.09 38.80 -37.74
CA PRO A 94 -41.52 38.97 -37.96
C PRO A 94 -42.35 38.43 -36.80
N LYS A 95 -43.31 39.22 -36.28
CA LYS A 95 -44.19 38.79 -35.19
C LYS A 95 -44.98 37.55 -35.61
N LEU A 96 -44.97 36.52 -34.76
CA LEU A 96 -45.72 35.28 -34.95
C LEU A 96 -47.11 35.40 -34.33
N SER A 97 -48.14 34.84 -34.95
CA SER A 97 -49.39 34.57 -34.22
C SER A 97 -49.18 33.41 -33.25
N ALA A 98 -49.96 33.38 -32.16
CA ALA A 98 -49.86 32.31 -31.17
C ALA A 98 -50.05 30.92 -31.81
N PHE A 99 -50.95 30.80 -32.79
CA PHE A 99 -51.16 29.58 -33.56
C PHE A 99 -49.91 29.14 -34.35
N THR A 100 -49.27 30.08 -35.07
CA THR A 100 -48.06 29.80 -35.85
C THR A 100 -46.92 29.34 -34.95
N TYR A 101 -46.77 29.94 -33.77
CA TYR A 101 -45.79 29.51 -32.77
C TYR A 101 -46.00 28.05 -32.36
N PHE A 102 -47.22 27.64 -32.01
CA PHE A 102 -47.50 26.28 -31.59
C PHE A 102 -47.26 25.23 -32.68
N ILE A 103 -47.55 25.57 -33.95
CA ILE A 103 -47.23 24.69 -35.07
C ILE A 103 -45.73 24.51 -35.22
N ILE A 104 -44.95 25.58 -35.13
CA ILE A 104 -43.49 25.53 -35.21
C ILE A 104 -42.94 24.67 -34.06
N VAL A 105 -43.41 24.91 -32.83
CA VAL A 105 -43.01 24.13 -31.65
C VAL A 105 -43.32 22.65 -31.83
N HIS A 106 -44.51 22.31 -32.33
CA HIS A 106 -44.90 20.92 -32.58
C HIS A 106 -44.06 20.26 -33.66
N ARG A 107 -43.93 20.89 -34.83
CA ARG A 107 -43.29 20.31 -36.02
C ARG A 107 -41.76 20.26 -35.93
N LEU A 108 -41.16 21.07 -35.06
CA LEU A 108 -39.72 21.05 -34.77
C LEU A 108 -39.38 20.32 -33.46
N GLU A 109 -40.34 19.58 -32.89
CA GLU A 109 -40.15 18.76 -31.67
C GLU A 109 -39.69 19.57 -30.43
N LEU A 110 -40.06 20.86 -30.34
CA LEU A 110 -39.66 21.76 -29.25
C LEU A 110 -40.64 21.74 -28.07
N PHE A 111 -41.64 20.85 -28.07
CA PHE A 111 -42.61 20.70 -26.99
C PHE A 111 -41.99 20.51 -25.59
N PRO A 112 -40.89 19.74 -25.42
CA PRO A 112 -40.21 19.64 -24.13
C PRO A 112 -39.72 21.00 -23.60
N LEU A 113 -39.21 21.88 -24.48
CA LEU A 113 -38.73 23.22 -24.11
C LEU A 113 -39.88 24.17 -23.77
N MET A 114 -41.03 24.00 -24.44
CA MET A 114 -42.26 24.71 -24.08
C MET A 114 -42.73 24.30 -22.67
N ALA A 115 -42.66 23.01 -22.36
CA ALA A 115 -43.01 22.48 -21.05
C ALA A 115 -42.04 22.96 -19.95
N GLU A 116 -40.73 23.01 -20.25
CA GLU A 116 -39.69 23.63 -19.42
C GLU A 116 -39.99 25.12 -19.16
N THR A 117 -40.43 25.85 -20.19
CA THR A 117 -40.83 27.25 -20.06
C THR A 117 -42.07 27.40 -19.17
N ILE A 118 -43.08 26.55 -19.33
CA ILE A 118 -44.26 26.55 -18.44
C ILE A 118 -43.84 26.34 -16.99
N LEU A 119 -42.92 25.40 -16.74
CA LEU A 119 -42.44 25.08 -15.40
C LEU A 119 -41.71 26.26 -14.75
N HIS A 120 -40.77 26.89 -15.46
CA HIS A 120 -39.83 27.86 -14.87
C HIS A 120 -40.19 29.35 -15.06
N ALA A 121 -40.99 29.71 -16.07
CA ALA A 121 -41.35 31.11 -16.34
C ALA A 121 -42.39 31.67 -15.35
N PRO A 122 -42.66 32.99 -15.30
CA PRO A 122 -43.71 33.59 -14.47
C PRO A 122 -45.12 33.02 -14.72
N ASN A 123 -45.97 32.93 -13.68
CA ASN A 123 -47.34 32.37 -13.76
C ASN A 123 -48.18 33.01 -14.87
N LYS A 124 -48.11 34.34 -15.03
CA LYS A 124 -48.87 35.05 -16.09
C LYS A 124 -48.47 34.62 -17.51
N LEU A 125 -47.20 34.29 -17.74
CA LEU A 125 -46.73 33.80 -19.04
C LEU A 125 -47.18 32.34 -19.25
N SER A 126 -47.09 31.51 -18.20
CA SER A 126 -47.63 30.14 -18.21
C SER A 126 -49.14 30.13 -18.49
N GLU A 127 -49.92 31.00 -17.84
CA GLU A 127 -51.37 31.13 -18.05
C GLU A 127 -51.71 31.49 -19.50
N ALA A 128 -50.97 32.43 -20.09
CA ALA A 128 -51.15 32.86 -21.46
C ALA A 128 -50.84 31.74 -22.46
N LEU A 129 -49.78 30.97 -22.21
CA LEU A 129 -49.42 29.81 -23.03
C LEU A 129 -50.45 28.68 -22.91
N LEU A 130 -50.93 28.38 -21.71
CA LEU A 130 -51.93 27.32 -21.49
C LEU A 130 -53.29 27.66 -22.12
N ALA A 131 -53.70 28.93 -22.06
CA ALA A 131 -54.94 29.38 -22.69
C ALA A 131 -54.93 29.09 -24.20
N VAL A 132 -53.84 29.44 -24.89
CA VAL A 132 -53.70 29.19 -26.32
C VAL A 132 -53.50 27.69 -26.61
N PHE A 133 -52.76 26.97 -25.78
CA PHE A 133 -52.53 25.53 -25.94
C PHE A 133 -53.83 24.73 -25.91
N THR A 134 -54.77 25.10 -25.03
CA THR A 134 -56.06 24.41 -24.88
C THR A 134 -56.91 24.46 -26.16
N ASP A 135 -56.76 25.53 -26.94
CA ASP A 135 -57.42 25.65 -28.24
C ASP A 135 -56.59 25.00 -29.35
N PHE A 136 -55.26 25.10 -29.29
CA PHE A 136 -54.37 24.48 -30.27
C PHE A 136 -54.40 22.95 -30.26
N VAL A 137 -54.50 22.32 -29.09
CA VAL A 137 -54.37 20.85 -28.94
C VAL A 137 -55.40 20.09 -29.77
N LYS A 138 -56.62 20.64 -29.89
CA LYS A 138 -57.73 20.11 -30.71
C LYS A 138 -57.42 20.07 -32.22
N HIS A 139 -56.34 20.74 -32.64
CA HIS A 139 -55.94 20.89 -34.03
C HIS A 139 -54.69 20.10 -34.41
N ILE A 140 -54.12 19.35 -33.46
CA ILE A 140 -53.04 18.42 -33.75
C ILE A 140 -53.57 17.33 -34.68
N SER A 141 -52.82 17.07 -35.76
CA SER A 141 -53.28 16.18 -36.83
C SER A 141 -53.27 14.73 -36.39
N ASP A 142 -52.24 14.34 -35.63
CA ASP A 142 -52.06 13.01 -35.07
C ASP A 142 -52.63 12.92 -33.64
N PRO A 143 -53.63 12.03 -33.41
CA PRO A 143 -54.23 11.85 -32.09
C PRO A 143 -53.26 11.29 -31.02
N TYR A 144 -52.16 10.62 -31.40
CA TYR A 144 -51.19 10.08 -30.45
C TYR A 144 -50.20 11.15 -29.97
N ASP A 145 -49.76 12.03 -30.86
CA ASP A 145 -48.94 13.20 -30.53
C ASP A 145 -49.69 14.16 -29.59
N GLU A 146 -51.00 14.28 -29.80
CA GLU A 146 -51.91 15.05 -28.95
C GLU A 146 -51.87 14.57 -27.50
N LEU A 147 -52.00 13.25 -27.28
CA LEU A 147 -51.94 12.65 -25.94
C LEU A 147 -50.59 12.87 -25.27
N ASN A 148 -49.50 12.76 -26.03
CA ASN A 148 -48.15 12.99 -25.52
C ASN A 148 -47.94 14.45 -25.11
N ALA A 149 -48.37 15.40 -25.95
CA ALA A 149 -48.31 16.83 -25.64
C ALA A 149 -49.12 17.18 -24.38
N LEU A 150 -50.34 16.65 -24.25
CA LEU A 150 -51.17 16.82 -23.05
C LEU A 150 -50.46 16.32 -21.80
N ARG A 151 -49.87 15.12 -21.84
CA ARG A 151 -49.13 14.55 -20.71
C ARG A 151 -47.98 15.46 -20.29
N VAL A 152 -47.10 15.83 -21.23
CA VAL A 152 -45.88 16.61 -20.95
C VAL A 152 -46.22 17.99 -20.35
N ILE A 153 -47.25 18.65 -20.89
CA ILE A 153 -47.71 19.96 -20.41
C ILE A 153 -48.34 19.82 -19.02
N LEU A 154 -49.26 18.86 -18.81
CA LEU A 154 -49.91 18.65 -17.51
C LEU A 154 -48.90 18.29 -16.42
N THR A 155 -47.92 17.43 -16.69
CA THR A 155 -46.84 17.14 -15.73
C THR A 155 -46.11 18.42 -15.32
N SER A 156 -45.78 19.27 -16.28
CA SER A 156 -45.01 20.50 -16.02
C SER A 156 -45.82 21.54 -15.25
N VAL A 157 -47.12 21.66 -15.54
CA VAL A 157 -48.04 22.51 -14.76
C VAL A 157 -48.20 21.98 -13.34
N TYR A 158 -48.37 20.67 -13.16
CA TYR A 158 -48.50 20.09 -11.83
C TYR A 158 -47.23 20.31 -10.99
N LYS A 159 -46.05 20.06 -11.57
CA LYS A 159 -44.76 20.36 -10.93
C LYS A 159 -44.68 21.85 -10.56
N LYS A 160 -45.04 22.77 -11.46
CA LYS A 160 -45.05 24.21 -11.18
C LYS A 160 -45.94 24.57 -9.99
N LEU A 161 -47.15 24.03 -9.94
CA LEU A 161 -48.10 24.25 -8.84
C LEU A 161 -47.55 23.69 -7.52
N SER A 162 -46.82 22.58 -7.59
CA SER A 162 -46.28 21.86 -6.43
C SER A 162 -44.95 22.45 -5.92
N TYR A 163 -44.18 23.12 -6.78
CA TYR A 163 -43.01 23.91 -6.38
C TYR A 163 -43.49 25.14 -5.58
N LYS A 164 -43.11 25.22 -4.28
CA LYS A 164 -43.23 26.45 -3.47
C LYS A 164 -42.24 27.51 -3.98
N ILE A 165 -42.43 28.02 -5.19
CA ILE A 165 -41.75 29.23 -5.62
C ILE A 165 -42.60 30.38 -5.12
N SER A 166 -42.19 30.85 -3.94
CA SER A 166 -42.28 32.24 -3.54
C SER A 166 -42.39 33.14 -4.78
N LEU A 167 -43.45 33.95 -4.83
CA LEU A 167 -43.51 35.27 -5.49
C LEU A 167 -44.75 35.55 -6.39
N GLN A 168 -45.76 34.70 -6.67
CA GLN A 168 -46.91 35.18 -7.51
C GLN A 168 -48.30 34.74 -7.03
N SER A 169 -49.15 35.71 -6.70
CA SER A 169 -50.52 35.57 -6.16
C SER A 169 -51.58 35.18 -7.20
N CYS A 170 -51.30 34.22 -8.10
CA CYS A 170 -52.26 33.74 -9.09
C CYS A 170 -52.11 32.23 -9.32
N ASN A 171 -52.58 31.42 -8.36
CA ASN A 171 -52.63 29.95 -8.51
C ASN A 171 -54.01 29.47 -9.02
N ALA A 172 -55.11 30.09 -8.59
CA ALA A 172 -56.47 29.65 -8.91
C ALA A 172 -56.78 29.54 -10.42
N LYS A 173 -56.22 30.44 -11.25
CA LYS A 173 -56.40 30.38 -12.72
C LYS A 173 -55.63 29.22 -13.35
N LEU A 174 -54.39 29.00 -12.95
CA LEU A 174 -53.58 27.87 -13.41
C LEU A 174 -54.19 26.54 -12.99
N ILE A 175 -54.71 26.44 -11.77
CA ILE A 175 -55.45 25.27 -11.27
C ILE A 175 -56.69 25.02 -12.14
N LYS A 176 -57.47 26.06 -12.44
CA LYS A 176 -58.65 25.93 -13.30
C LYS A 176 -58.28 25.48 -14.72
N GLN A 177 -57.25 26.07 -15.32
CA GLN A 177 -56.76 25.66 -16.64
C GLN A 177 -56.21 24.23 -16.63
N PHE A 178 -55.49 23.84 -15.58
CA PHE A 178 -55.02 22.47 -15.39
C PHE A 178 -56.20 21.49 -15.36
N GLN A 179 -57.23 21.78 -14.57
CA GLN A 179 -58.44 20.96 -14.49
C GLN A 179 -59.21 20.93 -15.82
N GLU A 180 -59.32 22.05 -16.53
CA GLU A 180 -59.95 22.13 -17.85
C GLU A 180 -59.22 21.27 -18.89
N ILE A 181 -57.89 21.35 -18.94
CA ILE A 181 -57.06 20.53 -19.82
C ILE A 181 -57.11 19.05 -19.40
N LEU A 182 -57.18 18.75 -18.10
CA LEU A 182 -57.25 17.37 -17.62
C LEU A 182 -58.62 16.71 -17.90
N LEU A 183 -59.71 17.48 -17.86
CA LEU A 183 -61.06 17.02 -18.22
C LEU A 183 -61.16 16.49 -19.65
N ILE A 184 -60.24 16.88 -20.51
CA ILE A 184 -60.08 16.36 -21.86
C ILE A 184 -59.92 14.82 -21.86
N PHE A 185 -59.15 14.26 -20.91
CA PHE A 185 -58.99 12.80 -20.77
C PHE A 185 -60.29 12.09 -20.39
N LYS A 186 -61.21 12.77 -19.67
CA LYS A 186 -62.50 12.20 -19.25
C LYS A 186 -63.48 12.06 -20.41
N LYS A 187 -63.43 12.96 -21.40
CA LYS A 187 -64.28 12.92 -22.60
C LYS A 187 -63.43 13.03 -23.88
N PRO A 188 -62.81 11.91 -24.33
CA PRO A 188 -61.99 11.91 -25.54
C PRO A 188 -62.76 12.38 -26.79
N SER A 189 -64.09 12.23 -26.76
CA SER A 189 -65.00 12.72 -27.79
C SER A 189 -65.01 14.25 -27.94
N GLN A 190 -64.37 15.03 -27.07
CA GLN A 190 -64.23 16.49 -27.22
C GLN A 190 -62.98 16.90 -28.02
N LEU A 191 -61.97 16.03 -28.13
CA LEU A 191 -60.73 16.28 -28.88
C LEU A 191 -60.85 15.88 -30.34
N THR A 192 -61.34 14.68 -30.54
CA THR A 192 -61.38 13.99 -31.82
C THR A 192 -62.81 13.56 -32.15
N ALA A 193 -63.80 14.39 -31.78
CA ALA A 193 -65.23 14.17 -32.00
C ALA A 193 -65.56 13.71 -33.44
N GLN A 194 -64.90 14.33 -34.42
CA GLN A 194 -65.12 14.05 -35.84
C GLN A 194 -64.31 12.85 -36.36
N LYS A 195 -63.20 12.47 -35.71
CA LYS A 195 -62.31 11.37 -36.13
C LYS A 195 -62.68 10.04 -35.46
N LEU A 196 -62.95 10.04 -34.15
CA LEU A 196 -63.31 8.83 -33.38
C LEU A 196 -64.58 8.15 -33.88
N VAL A 197 -65.56 8.94 -34.35
CA VAL A 197 -66.83 8.42 -34.91
C VAL A 197 -66.61 7.65 -36.22
N SER A 198 -65.50 7.93 -36.94
CA SER A 198 -65.15 7.25 -38.19
C SER A 198 -64.24 6.04 -38.03
N TRP A 199 -63.72 5.79 -36.82
CA TRP A 199 -62.78 4.70 -36.55
C TRP A 199 -63.50 3.37 -36.26
N SER A 200 -62.84 2.28 -36.63
CA SER A 200 -63.25 0.93 -36.25
C SER A 200 -63.12 0.70 -34.73
N SER A 201 -63.81 -0.31 -34.20
CA SER A 201 -63.71 -0.67 -32.77
C SER A 201 -62.26 -0.97 -32.34
N VAL A 202 -61.49 -1.64 -33.20
CA VAL A 202 -60.09 -1.99 -32.94
C VAL A 202 -59.19 -0.74 -32.88
N GLU A 203 -59.39 0.22 -33.78
CA GLU A 203 -58.66 1.49 -33.76
C GLU A 203 -59.00 2.33 -32.52
N GLN A 204 -60.27 2.32 -32.11
CA GLN A 204 -60.70 2.95 -30.85
C GLN A 204 -60.06 2.27 -29.63
N HIS A 205 -60.01 0.94 -29.60
CA HIS A 205 -59.37 0.19 -28.51
C HIS A 205 -57.87 0.48 -28.46
N LYS A 206 -57.18 0.49 -29.61
CA LYS A 206 -55.76 0.89 -29.71
C LYS A 206 -55.55 2.30 -29.15
N TYR A 207 -56.37 3.27 -29.54
CA TYR A 207 -56.29 4.63 -29.02
C TYR A 207 -56.50 4.70 -27.50
N TYR A 208 -57.46 3.94 -26.95
CA TYR A 208 -57.65 3.86 -25.51
C TYR A 208 -56.41 3.31 -24.78
N GLY A 209 -55.67 2.37 -25.37
CA GLY A 209 -54.41 1.89 -24.80
C GLY A 209 -53.35 2.97 -24.67
N PHE A 210 -53.14 3.78 -25.73
CA PHE A 210 -52.21 4.92 -25.68
C PHE A 210 -52.69 6.04 -24.75
N LEU A 211 -54.00 6.24 -24.63
CA LEU A 211 -54.58 7.20 -23.69
C LEU A 211 -54.32 6.75 -22.24
N VAL A 212 -54.59 5.48 -21.91
CA VAL A 212 -54.28 4.91 -20.59
C VAL A 212 -52.79 5.00 -20.30
N LEU A 213 -51.93 4.69 -21.26
CA LEU A 213 -50.48 4.81 -21.10
C LEU A 213 -50.06 6.23 -20.69
N ASN A 214 -50.57 7.26 -21.37
CA ASN A 214 -50.24 8.65 -21.08
C ASN A 214 -50.84 9.11 -19.74
N LEU A 215 -52.07 8.71 -19.43
CA LEU A 215 -52.75 9.05 -18.17
C LEU A 215 -52.06 8.40 -16.96
N ILE A 216 -51.69 7.12 -17.05
CA ILE A 216 -50.93 6.42 -16.01
C ILE A 216 -49.51 6.97 -15.86
N SER A 217 -48.88 7.37 -16.97
CA SER A 217 -47.56 8.03 -16.91
C SER A 217 -47.64 9.39 -16.21
N LEU A 218 -48.67 10.19 -16.52
CA LEU A 218 -48.95 11.45 -15.82
C LEU A 218 -49.17 11.21 -14.32
N LEU A 219 -50.01 10.24 -13.97
CA LEU A 219 -50.27 9.89 -12.57
C LEU A 219 -49.00 9.45 -11.84
N LEU A 220 -48.19 8.59 -12.45
CA LEU A 220 -46.91 8.14 -11.88
C LEU A 220 -45.95 9.30 -11.63
N GLU A 221 -45.75 10.19 -12.61
CA GLU A 221 -44.86 11.34 -12.49
C GLU A 221 -45.31 12.30 -11.38
N CYS A 222 -46.62 12.58 -11.30
CA CYS A 222 -47.20 13.39 -10.24
C CYS A 222 -47.08 12.71 -8.86
N THR A 223 -47.28 11.38 -8.78
CA THR A 223 -47.15 10.60 -7.54
C THR A 223 -45.73 10.67 -7.00
N LYS A 224 -44.74 10.43 -7.87
CA LYS A 224 -43.33 10.51 -7.50
C LYS A 224 -42.98 11.89 -6.98
N PHE A 225 -43.39 12.94 -7.68
CA PHE A 225 -43.12 14.32 -7.26
C PHE A 225 -43.75 14.65 -5.90
N SER A 226 -44.95 14.16 -5.61
CA SER A 226 -45.69 14.52 -4.39
C SER A 226 -45.32 13.69 -3.16
N PHE A 227 -44.82 12.46 -3.32
CA PHE A 227 -44.61 11.52 -2.21
C PHE A 227 -43.19 10.98 -2.09
N GLU A 228 -42.45 10.81 -3.19
CA GLU A 228 -41.01 10.60 -3.12
C GLU A 228 -40.39 11.98 -2.91
N LYS A 229 -39.88 12.27 -1.70
CA LYS A 229 -39.07 13.47 -1.46
C LYS A 229 -37.84 13.44 -2.36
N THR A 230 -38.00 13.81 -3.63
CA THR A 230 -36.92 14.42 -4.38
C THR A 230 -36.62 15.68 -3.60
N SER A 231 -35.42 15.76 -3.04
CA SER A 231 -34.89 16.93 -2.37
C SER A 231 -35.17 18.15 -3.25
N ALA A 232 -36.23 18.89 -2.92
CA ALA A 232 -36.57 20.17 -3.50
C ALA A 232 -35.59 21.27 -3.04
N GLU A 233 -34.32 20.89 -2.85
CA GLU A 233 -33.16 21.74 -2.57
C GLU A 233 -32.18 21.78 -3.74
N ASP A 234 -32.50 21.18 -4.88
CA ASP A 234 -31.84 21.58 -6.12
C ASP A 234 -32.44 22.93 -6.54
N SER A 235 -31.87 24.00 -6.00
CA SER A 235 -31.92 25.31 -6.64
C SER A 235 -31.67 25.07 -8.12
N LEU A 236 -32.62 25.48 -8.96
CA LEU A 236 -32.44 25.55 -10.40
C LEU A 236 -31.00 26.00 -10.70
N PRO A 237 -30.23 25.25 -11.50
CA PRO A 237 -28.90 25.68 -11.92
C PRO A 237 -28.94 27.16 -12.25
N GLU A 238 -28.01 27.94 -11.71
CA GLU A 238 -28.03 29.41 -11.80
C GLU A 238 -28.16 29.90 -13.26
N SER A 239 -27.65 29.10 -14.21
CA SER A 239 -27.83 29.26 -15.66
C SER A 239 -29.29 29.21 -16.15
N LEU A 240 -30.12 28.31 -15.64
CA LEU A 240 -31.54 28.18 -16.00
C LEU A 240 -32.39 29.29 -15.35
N ASN A 241 -32.07 29.68 -14.12
CA ASN A 241 -32.71 30.82 -13.47
C ASN A 241 -32.45 32.13 -14.23
N ASN A 242 -31.23 32.34 -14.72
CA ASN A 242 -30.89 33.50 -15.55
C ASN A 242 -31.57 33.46 -16.92
N LEU A 243 -31.82 32.27 -17.48
CA LEU A 243 -32.45 32.13 -18.79
C LEU A 243 -33.97 32.33 -18.76
N TYR A 244 -34.66 31.84 -17.72
CA TYR A 244 -36.12 31.92 -17.60
C TYR A 244 -36.62 33.03 -16.64
N GLY A 245 -35.70 33.79 -16.04
CA GLY A 245 -35.99 34.92 -15.15
C GLY A 245 -36.34 36.21 -15.89
N PHE A 246 -37.61 36.43 -16.19
CA PHE A 246 -38.10 37.66 -16.82
C PHE A 246 -38.26 38.80 -15.78
N SER A 247 -37.42 39.83 -15.87
CA SER A 247 -37.38 40.98 -14.93
C SER A 247 -38.59 41.92 -14.97
N SER A 248 -39.40 41.95 -16.05
CA SER A 248 -40.63 42.78 -16.09
C SER A 248 -41.74 42.23 -15.22
N PHE A 249 -41.70 40.95 -14.86
CA PHE A 249 -42.65 40.32 -13.96
C PHE A 249 -42.22 40.54 -12.50
N LYS A 250 -42.09 41.82 -12.09
CA LYS A 250 -41.80 42.19 -10.71
C LYS A 250 -42.92 41.76 -9.78
N VAL A 251 -42.52 41.23 -8.63
CA VAL A 251 -43.41 40.70 -7.62
C VAL A 251 -43.52 41.66 -6.44
N SER A 252 -44.75 41.96 -6.02
CA SER A 252 -45.02 42.45 -4.67
C SER A 252 -44.92 41.30 -3.68
N SER A 253 -44.01 41.39 -2.71
CA SER A 253 -43.80 40.41 -1.63
C SER A 253 -44.95 40.43 -0.61
N LYS A 254 -46.14 39.98 -1.01
CA LYS A 254 -47.13 39.49 -0.06
C LYS A 254 -47.06 37.98 -0.08
N VAL A 255 -46.63 37.40 1.02
CA VAL A 255 -46.71 35.96 1.28
C VAL A 255 -48.19 35.61 1.23
N ALA A 256 -48.63 35.00 0.13
CA ALA A 256 -49.93 34.37 0.08
C ALA A 256 -49.80 33.07 0.87
N GLU A 257 -50.32 33.07 2.11
CA GLU A 257 -50.76 31.83 2.76
C GLU A 257 -51.98 31.34 1.98
N GLU A 258 -51.78 30.62 0.88
CA GLU A 258 -52.85 29.95 0.13
C GLU A 258 -52.50 28.46 -0.02
N ASP A 259 -53.09 27.71 0.91
CA ASP A 259 -53.63 26.34 0.89
C ASP A 259 -52.94 25.22 0.10
N GLU A 260 -52.11 24.43 0.80
CA GLU A 260 -51.72 23.05 0.41
C GLU A 260 -52.92 22.15 0.04
N ASN A 261 -54.15 22.53 0.43
CA ASN A 261 -55.39 21.85 0.06
C ASN A 261 -55.68 21.91 -1.45
N GLU A 262 -55.45 23.03 -2.15
CA GLU A 262 -55.85 23.17 -3.57
C GLU A 262 -54.97 22.35 -4.54
N ILE A 263 -53.68 22.16 -4.21
CA ILE A 263 -52.77 21.29 -4.96
C ILE A 263 -53.13 19.82 -4.72
N SER A 264 -53.54 19.48 -3.49
CA SER A 264 -54.09 18.16 -3.16
C SER A 264 -55.35 17.85 -3.97
N GLU A 265 -56.23 18.84 -4.15
CA GLU A 265 -57.42 18.73 -5.01
C GLU A 265 -57.05 18.44 -6.47
N CYS A 266 -56.01 19.08 -7.03
CA CYS A 266 -55.55 18.79 -8.39
C CYS A 266 -55.13 17.32 -8.54
N TYR A 267 -54.41 16.78 -7.56
CA TYR A 267 -54.01 15.37 -7.54
C TYR A 267 -55.21 14.43 -7.38
N GLU A 268 -56.16 14.76 -6.51
CA GLU A 268 -57.43 14.03 -6.36
C GLU A 268 -58.21 13.99 -7.68
N VAL A 269 -58.23 15.06 -8.46
CA VAL A 269 -58.88 15.10 -9.79
C VAL A 269 -58.19 14.17 -10.79
N ILE A 270 -56.85 14.09 -10.82
CA ILE A 270 -56.10 13.14 -11.68
C ILE A 270 -56.46 11.70 -11.31
N VAL A 271 -56.47 11.38 -10.02
CA VAL A 271 -56.83 10.06 -9.49
C VAL A 271 -58.27 9.71 -9.88
N ALA A 272 -59.21 10.64 -9.71
CA ALA A 272 -60.61 10.45 -10.04
C ALA A 272 -60.82 10.21 -11.54
N ILE A 273 -60.19 11.01 -12.41
CA ILE A 273 -60.31 10.86 -13.87
C ILE A 273 -59.69 9.52 -14.32
N SER A 274 -58.52 9.17 -13.77
CA SER A 274 -57.86 7.88 -14.05
C SER A 274 -58.76 6.71 -13.67
N LYS A 275 -59.35 6.75 -12.47
CA LYS A 275 -60.29 5.72 -11.99
C LYS A 275 -61.53 5.64 -12.89
N THR A 276 -62.21 6.75 -13.15
CA THR A 276 -63.44 6.78 -13.97
C THR A 276 -63.16 6.26 -15.38
N PHE A 277 -62.06 6.67 -16.01
CA PHE A 277 -61.73 6.23 -17.36
C PHE A 277 -61.46 4.72 -17.42
N LEU A 278 -60.64 4.21 -16.49
CA LEU A 278 -60.35 2.77 -16.42
C LEU A 278 -61.61 1.94 -16.18
N GLN A 279 -62.52 2.39 -15.30
CA GLN A 279 -63.74 1.66 -14.96
C GLN A 279 -64.81 1.72 -16.06
N GLU A 280 -64.97 2.86 -16.74
CA GLU A 280 -66.05 3.05 -17.72
C GLU A 280 -65.69 2.62 -19.14
N LYS A 281 -64.40 2.65 -19.51
CA LYS A 281 -63.96 2.47 -20.92
C LYS A 281 -63.11 1.23 -21.16
N ILE A 282 -62.44 0.69 -20.14
CA ILE A 282 -61.56 -0.48 -20.31
C ILE A 282 -62.30 -1.73 -19.87
N SER A 283 -62.84 -2.46 -20.85
CA SER A 283 -63.38 -3.82 -20.64
C SER A 283 -62.30 -4.87 -20.91
N SER A 284 -62.55 -6.12 -20.51
CA SER A 284 -61.65 -7.24 -20.81
C SER A 284 -61.39 -7.41 -22.32
N ILE A 285 -62.37 -7.05 -23.17
CA ILE A 285 -62.23 -7.11 -24.63
C ILE A 285 -61.23 -6.06 -25.11
N VAL A 286 -61.35 -4.81 -24.63
CA VAL A 286 -60.40 -3.73 -24.96
C VAL A 286 -58.97 -4.12 -24.57
N PHE A 287 -58.81 -4.73 -23.40
CA PHE A 287 -57.51 -5.16 -22.91
C PHE A 287 -56.91 -6.34 -23.69
N LEU A 288 -57.74 -7.26 -24.20
CA LEU A 288 -57.29 -8.37 -25.06
C LEU A 288 -56.91 -7.90 -26.46
N ASP A 289 -57.64 -6.94 -27.03
CA ASP A 289 -57.29 -6.37 -28.33
C ASP A 289 -55.90 -5.69 -28.33
N TRP A 290 -55.42 -5.24 -27.17
CA TRP A 290 -54.06 -4.70 -27.03
C TRP A 290 -52.96 -5.77 -27.17
N CYS A 291 -53.27 -7.07 -27.05
CA CYS A 291 -52.32 -8.15 -27.33
C CYS A 291 -51.93 -8.18 -28.81
N GLU A 292 -52.86 -7.82 -29.70
CA GLU A 292 -52.69 -7.94 -31.15
C GLU A 292 -52.01 -6.71 -31.76
N VAL A 293 -51.69 -5.70 -30.94
CA VAL A 293 -51.03 -4.47 -31.38
C VAL A 293 -49.55 -4.53 -31.00
N ASP A 294 -48.70 -4.85 -31.97
CA ASP A 294 -47.25 -4.81 -31.80
C ASP A 294 -46.74 -3.36 -31.79
N ILE A 295 -45.95 -3.01 -30.77
CA ILE A 295 -45.24 -1.72 -30.69
C ILE A 295 -43.78 -1.89 -31.15
N THR A 296 -43.17 -3.02 -30.81
CA THR A 296 -41.83 -3.44 -31.23
C THR A 296 -41.87 -4.94 -31.54
N GLU A 297 -40.81 -5.49 -32.14
CA GLU A 297 -40.70 -6.93 -32.43
C GLU A 297 -40.90 -7.84 -31.20
N THR A 298 -40.77 -7.30 -29.99
CA THR A 298 -40.82 -8.07 -28.72
C THR A 298 -41.87 -7.61 -27.73
N LYS A 299 -42.55 -6.47 -27.95
CA LYS A 299 -43.54 -5.90 -27.00
C LYS A 299 -44.84 -5.48 -27.68
N THR A 300 -45.94 -6.01 -27.15
CA THR A 300 -47.32 -5.63 -27.47
C THR A 300 -47.76 -4.41 -26.64
N LEU A 301 -48.80 -3.71 -27.09
CA LEU A 301 -49.41 -2.59 -26.37
C LEU A 301 -49.92 -3.02 -24.99
N GLN A 302 -50.48 -4.23 -24.88
CA GLN A 302 -50.94 -4.76 -23.60
C GLN A 302 -49.80 -4.87 -22.59
N ARG A 303 -48.67 -5.44 -23.01
CA ARG A 303 -47.49 -5.61 -22.16
C ARG A 303 -46.93 -4.26 -21.71
N LEU A 304 -46.81 -3.31 -22.64
CA LEU A 304 -46.28 -1.98 -22.35
C LEU A 304 -47.17 -1.19 -21.38
N VAL A 305 -48.50 -1.25 -21.56
CA VAL A 305 -49.46 -0.63 -20.64
C VAL A 305 -49.44 -1.33 -19.29
N GLY A 306 -49.45 -2.67 -19.26
CA GLY A 306 -49.46 -3.47 -18.04
C GLY A 306 -48.21 -3.28 -17.17
N GLU A 307 -47.03 -3.21 -17.79
CA GLU A 307 -45.75 -2.90 -17.10
C GLU A 307 -45.79 -1.51 -16.47
N LYS A 308 -46.32 -0.51 -17.18
CA LYS A 308 -46.48 0.85 -16.65
C LYS A 308 -47.50 0.94 -15.53
N ILE A 309 -48.61 0.19 -15.64
CA ILE A 309 -49.62 0.07 -14.58
C ILE A 309 -49.01 -0.54 -13.31
N TYR A 310 -48.19 -1.59 -13.44
CA TYR A 310 -47.50 -2.21 -12.30
C TYR A 310 -46.62 -1.19 -11.57
N ILE A 311 -45.74 -0.49 -12.31
CA ILE A 311 -44.85 0.54 -11.73
C ILE A 311 -45.66 1.65 -11.04
N CYS A 312 -46.76 2.10 -11.66
CA CYS A 312 -47.64 3.09 -11.08
C CYS A 312 -48.32 2.58 -9.80
N ARG A 313 -48.81 1.35 -9.78
CA ARG A 313 -49.46 0.76 -8.60
C ARG A 313 -48.50 0.67 -7.42
N GLU A 314 -47.26 0.23 -7.64
CA GLU A 314 -46.22 0.19 -6.60
C GLU A 314 -45.97 1.59 -6.02
N ALA A 315 -45.83 2.61 -6.87
CA ALA A 315 -45.66 4.00 -6.44
C ALA A 315 -46.87 4.52 -5.63
N LEU A 316 -48.11 4.21 -6.06
CA LEU A 316 -49.33 4.57 -5.33
C LEU A 316 -49.45 3.83 -3.99
N THR A 317 -49.00 2.57 -3.93
CA THR A 317 -48.99 1.76 -2.71
C THR A 317 -48.00 2.33 -1.69
N ALA A 318 -46.80 2.72 -2.13
CA ALA A 318 -45.84 3.43 -1.30
C ALA A 318 -46.40 4.79 -0.81
N ALA A 319 -47.17 5.49 -1.66
CA ALA A 319 -47.82 6.75 -1.28
C ALA A 319 -48.94 6.57 -0.22
N LEU A 320 -49.63 5.42 -0.20
CA LEU A 320 -50.66 5.09 0.80
C LEU A 320 -50.10 4.97 2.22
N ASP A 321 -48.85 4.55 2.35
CA ASP A 321 -48.13 4.41 3.63
C ASP A 321 -47.64 5.76 4.20
N SER A 322 -47.72 6.84 3.41
CA SER A 322 -47.30 8.18 3.83
C SER A 322 -48.30 8.86 4.79
N LYS A 323 -47.78 9.68 5.70
CA LYS A 323 -48.59 10.44 6.70
C LYS A 323 -49.33 11.67 6.11
N LEU A 324 -49.13 12.00 4.84
CA LEU A 324 -49.52 13.29 4.23
C LEU A 324 -50.87 13.30 3.50
N SER A 325 -51.54 12.15 3.33
CA SER A 325 -52.76 12.06 2.51
C SER A 325 -54.08 12.24 3.28
N SER A 326 -55.00 13.03 2.71
CA SER A 326 -56.38 13.21 3.19
C SER A 326 -57.14 11.86 3.25
N LYS A 327 -58.15 11.74 4.12
CA LYS A 327 -58.94 10.49 4.25
C LYS A 327 -59.68 10.13 2.95
N ASN A 328 -60.10 11.12 2.18
CA ASN A 328 -60.79 10.94 0.88
C ASN A 328 -59.82 10.52 -0.22
N LEU A 329 -58.62 11.12 -0.26
CA LEU A 329 -57.55 10.71 -1.18
C LEU A 329 -57.11 9.27 -0.90
N LYS A 330 -56.93 8.87 0.37
CA LYS A 330 -56.57 7.49 0.73
C LYS A 330 -57.57 6.45 0.21
N ASN A 331 -58.87 6.73 0.30
CA ASN A 331 -59.90 5.83 -0.23
C ASN A 331 -59.87 5.77 -1.76
N SER A 332 -59.76 6.92 -2.44
CA SER A 332 -59.68 6.98 -3.90
C SER A 332 -58.43 6.29 -4.45
N LEU A 333 -57.29 6.42 -3.76
CA LEU A 333 -56.05 5.72 -4.07
C LEU A 333 -56.16 4.22 -3.88
N LYS A 334 -56.78 3.74 -2.78
CA LYS A 334 -57.03 2.30 -2.57
C LYS A 334 -57.89 1.71 -3.68
N ASP A 335 -58.97 2.39 -4.06
CA ASP A 335 -59.85 1.93 -5.13
C ASP A 335 -59.13 1.90 -6.48
N LEU A 336 -58.33 2.92 -6.79
CA LEU A 336 -57.55 2.96 -8.03
C LEU A 336 -56.48 1.86 -8.04
N THR A 337 -55.77 1.66 -6.93
CA THR A 337 -54.77 0.59 -6.76
C THR A 337 -55.40 -0.79 -6.99
N TYR A 338 -56.61 -1.01 -6.48
CA TYR A 338 -57.40 -2.21 -6.73
C TYR A 338 -57.81 -2.35 -8.21
N CYS A 339 -58.20 -1.25 -8.88
CA CYS A 339 -58.51 -1.31 -10.32
C CYS A 339 -57.26 -1.66 -11.15
N LEU A 340 -56.11 -1.06 -10.80
CA LEU A 340 -54.84 -1.27 -11.49
C LEU A 340 -54.31 -2.70 -11.33
N SER A 341 -54.55 -3.37 -10.19
CA SER A 341 -54.10 -4.76 -9.99
C SER A 341 -54.75 -5.77 -10.93
N HIS A 342 -55.84 -5.42 -11.62
CA HIS A 342 -56.49 -6.29 -12.60
C HIS A 342 -55.92 -6.13 -14.02
N LEU A 343 -55.11 -5.10 -14.25
CA LEU A 343 -54.53 -4.76 -15.56
C LEU A 343 -53.00 -4.78 -15.54
N GLU A 344 -52.39 -5.00 -14.38
CA GLU A 344 -50.94 -4.99 -14.22
C GLU A 344 -50.29 -6.21 -14.85
N ILE A 345 -49.12 -5.98 -15.44
CA ILE A 345 -48.21 -7.03 -15.88
C ILE A 345 -46.89 -6.75 -15.21
N LYS A 346 -46.38 -7.70 -14.42
CA LYS A 346 -45.11 -7.54 -13.75
C LYS A 346 -43.98 -7.46 -14.80
N PRO A 347 -43.13 -6.42 -14.80
CA PRO A 347 -41.99 -6.35 -15.70
C PRO A 347 -41.04 -7.51 -15.41
N LEU A 348 -40.33 -7.98 -16.44
CA LEU A 348 -39.26 -8.96 -16.28
C LEU A 348 -38.18 -8.36 -15.38
N SER A 349 -37.57 -9.20 -14.54
CA SER A 349 -36.41 -8.75 -13.76
C SER A 349 -35.23 -8.45 -14.69
N LEU A 350 -34.34 -7.54 -14.28
CA LEU A 350 -33.10 -7.24 -15.02
C LEU A 350 -32.29 -8.51 -15.35
N ALA A 351 -32.29 -9.50 -14.45
CA ALA A 351 -31.62 -10.78 -14.67
C ALA A 351 -32.29 -11.65 -15.75
N GLU A 352 -33.61 -11.55 -15.93
CA GLU A 352 -34.36 -12.25 -16.97
C GLU A 352 -34.24 -11.51 -18.31
N GLU A 353 -34.30 -10.18 -18.32
CA GLU A 353 -34.03 -9.36 -19.51
C GLU A 353 -32.62 -9.62 -20.06
N MET A 354 -31.60 -9.67 -19.19
CA MET A 354 -30.21 -9.91 -19.61
C MET A 354 -29.97 -11.32 -20.19
N LYS A 355 -30.80 -12.31 -19.83
CA LYS A 355 -30.71 -13.67 -20.40
C LYS A 355 -31.18 -13.69 -21.85
N GLU A 356 -32.23 -12.93 -22.18
CA GLU A 356 -32.82 -12.87 -23.52
C GLU A 356 -32.11 -11.88 -24.45
N MET A 357 -31.37 -10.90 -23.91
CA MET A 357 -30.62 -9.93 -24.72
C MET A 357 -29.42 -10.56 -25.45
N ASN A 358 -29.22 -10.16 -26.71
CA ASN A 358 -28.01 -10.45 -27.46
C ASN A 358 -26.83 -9.54 -27.04
N PHE A 359 -25.61 -9.88 -27.43
CA PHE A 359 -24.39 -9.16 -27.01
C PHE A 359 -24.45 -7.66 -27.35
N LYS A 360 -24.93 -7.29 -28.54
CA LYS A 360 -25.05 -5.90 -28.98
C LYS A 360 -26.08 -5.10 -28.16
N GLN A 361 -27.18 -5.73 -27.75
CA GLN A 361 -28.18 -5.13 -26.87
C GLN A 361 -27.64 -4.93 -25.45
N LEU A 362 -26.82 -5.85 -24.95
CA LEU A 362 -26.14 -5.70 -23.66
C LEU A 362 -25.16 -4.51 -23.66
N LEU A 363 -24.41 -4.31 -24.75
CA LEU A 363 -23.51 -3.16 -24.91
C LEU A 363 -24.27 -1.82 -24.91
N LEU A 364 -25.40 -1.74 -25.62
CA LEU A 364 -26.26 -0.55 -25.60
C LEU A 364 -26.86 -0.30 -24.22
N LYS A 365 -27.29 -1.36 -23.53
CA LYS A 365 -27.81 -1.26 -22.16
C LYS A 365 -26.74 -0.79 -21.18
N PHE A 366 -25.49 -1.19 -21.38
CA PHE A 366 -24.37 -0.69 -20.61
C PHE A 366 -24.18 0.81 -20.80
N ASP A 367 -24.16 1.28 -22.05
CA ASP A 367 -24.04 2.71 -22.36
C ASP A 367 -25.19 3.54 -21.75
N GLU A 368 -26.41 3.01 -21.71
CA GLU A 368 -27.54 3.65 -21.04
C GLU A 368 -27.38 3.70 -19.52
N THR A 369 -26.94 2.61 -18.89
CA THR A 369 -26.74 2.54 -17.44
C THR A 369 -25.61 3.45 -16.95
N VAL A 370 -24.54 3.58 -17.75
CA VAL A 370 -23.45 4.53 -17.48
C VAL A 370 -23.93 5.98 -17.62
N LYS A 371 -24.71 6.32 -18.66
CA LYS A 371 -25.29 7.67 -18.83
C LYS A 371 -26.26 8.06 -17.71
N THR A 372 -26.98 7.09 -17.16
CA THR A 372 -27.95 7.30 -16.08
C THR A 372 -27.33 7.24 -14.68
N ASN A 373 -26.00 7.06 -14.57
CA ASN A 373 -25.25 6.96 -13.30
C ASN A 373 -25.76 5.86 -12.34
N SER A 374 -26.45 4.82 -12.84
CA SER A 374 -26.87 3.69 -12.01
C SER A 374 -25.70 2.70 -11.81
N ARG A 375 -24.94 2.90 -10.73
CA ARG A 375 -23.71 2.13 -10.42
C ARG A 375 -23.94 0.63 -10.23
N GLU A 376 -25.06 0.24 -9.61
CA GLU A 376 -25.35 -1.18 -9.37
C GLU A 376 -25.78 -1.91 -10.64
N ASP A 377 -26.57 -1.24 -11.47
CA ASP A 377 -27.03 -1.83 -12.73
C ASP A 377 -25.90 -1.91 -13.75
N SER A 378 -25.02 -0.90 -13.82
CA SER A 378 -23.85 -0.94 -14.71
C SER A 378 -22.91 -2.10 -14.36
N SER A 379 -22.65 -2.36 -13.08
CA SER A 379 -21.82 -3.50 -12.64
C SER A 379 -22.48 -4.85 -12.98
N ARG A 380 -23.79 -5.00 -12.76
CA ARG A 380 -24.53 -6.23 -13.13
C ARG A 380 -24.54 -6.48 -14.64
N VAL A 381 -24.71 -5.43 -15.46
CA VAL A 381 -24.62 -5.53 -16.92
C VAL A 381 -23.21 -5.93 -17.32
N LEU A 382 -22.17 -5.29 -16.77
CA LEU A 382 -20.77 -5.61 -17.06
C LEU A 382 -20.43 -7.07 -16.74
N GLN A 383 -20.82 -7.55 -15.56
CA GLN A 383 -20.60 -8.95 -15.18
C GLN A 383 -21.29 -9.93 -16.11
N THR A 384 -22.43 -9.55 -16.69
CA THR A 384 -23.14 -10.41 -17.64
C THR A 384 -22.50 -10.37 -19.03
N ILE A 385 -22.01 -9.21 -19.47
CA ILE A 385 -21.19 -9.09 -20.68
C ILE A 385 -19.94 -9.96 -20.57
N LEU A 386 -19.22 -9.88 -19.45
CA LEU A 386 -17.97 -10.62 -19.22
C LEU A 386 -18.13 -12.14 -19.10
N LYS A 387 -19.37 -12.65 -18.91
CA LYS A 387 -19.69 -14.08 -18.86
C LYS A 387 -20.10 -14.67 -20.21
N ARG A 388 -20.30 -13.84 -21.23
CA ARG A 388 -20.73 -14.25 -22.59
C ARG A 388 -19.51 -14.70 -23.40
N GLU A 389 -19.66 -15.76 -24.20
CA GLU A 389 -18.55 -16.28 -25.04
C GLU A 389 -18.10 -15.25 -26.09
N GLU A 390 -19.04 -14.44 -26.57
CA GLU A 390 -18.81 -13.34 -27.52
C GLU A 390 -17.84 -12.27 -26.97
N ALA A 391 -17.73 -12.16 -25.65
CA ALA A 391 -16.79 -11.25 -24.99
C ALA A 391 -15.32 -11.59 -25.26
N HIS A 392 -15.04 -12.82 -25.67
CA HIS A 392 -13.70 -13.27 -26.04
C HIS A 392 -13.36 -13.03 -27.51
N LEU A 393 -14.37 -12.78 -28.36
CA LEU A 393 -14.22 -12.68 -29.82
C LEU A 393 -14.10 -11.23 -30.32
N GLU A 394 -14.61 -10.24 -29.58
CA GLU A 394 -14.57 -8.82 -29.97
C GLU A 394 -13.92 -7.89 -28.90
N PRO A 395 -12.58 -7.90 -28.76
CA PRO A 395 -11.87 -7.15 -27.72
C PRO A 395 -12.04 -5.62 -27.81
N VAL A 396 -12.25 -5.10 -29.02
CA VAL A 396 -12.29 -3.65 -29.30
C VAL A 396 -13.57 -3.00 -28.78
N GLU A 397 -14.72 -3.67 -28.91
CA GLU A 397 -16.00 -3.14 -28.43
C GLU A 397 -16.05 -3.14 -26.90
N ILE A 398 -15.51 -4.19 -26.29
CA ILE A 398 -15.41 -4.33 -24.84
C ILE A 398 -14.43 -3.31 -24.27
N MET A 399 -13.30 -3.05 -24.93
CA MET A 399 -12.38 -2.00 -24.51
C MET A 399 -13.04 -0.62 -24.45
N LYS A 400 -13.94 -0.28 -25.38
CA LYS A 400 -14.69 1.00 -25.33
C LYS A 400 -15.62 1.07 -24.12
N VAL A 401 -16.25 -0.04 -23.78
CA VAL A 401 -17.12 -0.21 -22.60
C VAL A 401 -16.29 -0.10 -21.32
N LEU A 402 -15.16 -0.80 -21.24
CA LEU A 402 -14.27 -0.80 -20.08
C LEU A 402 -13.66 0.59 -19.84
N ASN A 403 -13.20 1.29 -20.88
CA ASN A 403 -12.68 2.65 -20.75
C ASN A 403 -13.72 3.64 -20.20
N LYS A 404 -14.99 3.53 -20.64
CA LYS A 404 -16.08 4.36 -20.11
C LYS A 404 -16.40 4.06 -18.64
N ALA A 405 -16.07 2.86 -18.18
CA ALA A 405 -16.40 2.38 -16.85
C ALA A 405 -15.21 2.30 -15.89
N ALA A 406 -13.98 2.54 -16.36
CA ALA A 406 -12.74 2.35 -15.60
C ALA A 406 -12.72 3.11 -14.26
N VAL A 407 -13.36 4.28 -14.21
CA VAL A 407 -13.47 5.11 -12.99
C VAL A 407 -14.44 4.53 -11.96
N ASN A 408 -15.38 3.69 -12.40
CA ASN A 408 -16.50 3.19 -11.58
C ASN A 408 -16.44 1.68 -11.31
N MET A 409 -15.39 0.98 -11.78
CA MET A 409 -15.23 -0.46 -11.55
C MET A 409 -14.92 -0.75 -10.08
N LYS A 410 -15.54 -1.79 -9.53
CA LYS A 410 -15.25 -2.28 -8.17
C LYS A 410 -14.18 -3.38 -8.21
N TYR A 411 -13.63 -3.70 -7.03
CA TYR A 411 -12.73 -4.82 -6.81
C TYR A 411 -13.18 -6.12 -7.51
N GLU A 412 -14.43 -6.52 -7.32
CA GLU A 412 -15.02 -7.73 -7.91
C GLU A 412 -15.05 -7.70 -9.45
N ASP A 413 -15.28 -6.53 -10.05
CA ASP A 413 -15.34 -6.37 -11.50
C ASP A 413 -13.94 -6.52 -12.11
N ILE A 414 -12.94 -5.91 -11.48
CA ILE A 414 -11.53 -5.97 -11.91
C ILE A 414 -10.96 -7.37 -11.72
N LYS A 415 -11.29 -8.04 -10.61
CA LYS A 415 -10.94 -9.44 -10.37
C LYS A 415 -11.44 -10.35 -11.49
N LEU A 416 -12.71 -10.18 -11.90
CA LEU A 416 -13.30 -10.96 -12.97
C LEU A 416 -12.62 -10.67 -14.31
N LEU A 417 -12.27 -9.40 -14.60
CA LEU A 417 -11.53 -9.02 -15.80
C LEU A 417 -10.14 -9.67 -15.89
N ILE A 418 -9.38 -9.66 -14.79
CA ILE A 418 -8.05 -10.29 -14.71
C ILE A 418 -8.16 -11.79 -15.00
N HIS A 419 -9.18 -12.46 -14.47
CA HIS A 419 -9.43 -13.89 -14.71
C HIS A 419 -9.90 -14.22 -16.12
N THR A 420 -10.79 -13.40 -16.69
CA THR A 420 -11.41 -13.64 -18.00
C THR A 420 -10.45 -13.37 -19.17
N TYR A 421 -9.63 -12.31 -19.09
CA TYR A 421 -8.71 -11.92 -20.17
C TYR A 421 -7.28 -12.39 -19.87
N ASN A 422 -7.07 -13.70 -19.98
CA ASN A 422 -5.77 -14.36 -19.86
C ASN A 422 -5.05 -14.45 -21.22
N PRO A 423 -3.77 -14.05 -21.34
CA PRO A 423 -3.01 -14.17 -22.61
C PRO A 423 -2.57 -15.59 -22.97
N LYS A 424 -2.73 -16.60 -22.11
CA LYS A 424 -2.37 -17.99 -22.47
C LYS A 424 -3.20 -18.56 -23.62
N SER A 425 -4.32 -17.94 -24.00
CA SER A 425 -5.29 -18.49 -24.97
C SER A 425 -5.35 -17.79 -26.34
N SER A 426 -4.66 -16.67 -26.57
CA SER A 426 -4.84 -15.88 -27.81
C SER A 426 -3.54 -15.39 -28.44
N GLN A 427 -2.87 -16.27 -29.19
CA GLN A 427 -1.70 -15.93 -30.04
C GLN A 427 -2.03 -15.03 -31.24
N SER A 428 -3.29 -14.61 -31.45
CA SER A 428 -3.73 -13.97 -32.69
C SER A 428 -4.03 -12.47 -32.63
N MET A 429 -3.96 -11.80 -31.46
CA MET A 429 -4.42 -10.40 -31.29
C MET A 429 -3.56 -9.57 -30.29
N GLU A 430 -2.23 -9.54 -30.46
CA GLU A 430 -1.28 -8.90 -29.51
C GLU A 430 -1.53 -7.40 -29.25
N GLU A 431 -1.83 -6.57 -30.26
CA GLU A 431 -1.97 -5.10 -30.06
C GLU A 431 -3.24 -4.72 -29.28
N SER A 432 -4.40 -5.26 -29.65
CA SER A 432 -5.67 -5.01 -28.96
C SER A 432 -5.70 -5.57 -27.54
N PHE A 433 -4.97 -6.66 -27.28
CA PHE A 433 -4.83 -7.21 -25.94
C PHE A 433 -3.97 -6.30 -25.04
N SER A 434 -2.90 -5.71 -25.57
CA SER A 434 -2.06 -4.77 -24.81
C SER A 434 -2.80 -3.50 -24.35
N GLN A 435 -3.73 -2.99 -25.17
CA GLN A 435 -4.56 -1.83 -24.81
C GLN A 435 -5.65 -2.17 -23.77
N LEU A 436 -6.24 -3.37 -23.87
CA LEU A 436 -7.17 -3.88 -22.87
C LEU A 436 -6.49 -4.03 -21.51
N GLN A 437 -5.26 -4.56 -21.48
CA GLN A 437 -4.44 -4.67 -20.26
C GLN A 437 -4.20 -3.29 -19.63
N LYS A 438 -3.81 -2.30 -20.44
CA LYS A 438 -3.61 -0.93 -19.96
C LYS A 438 -4.88 -0.38 -19.29
N THR A 439 -6.04 -0.63 -19.90
CA THR A 439 -7.35 -0.21 -19.36
C THR A 439 -7.66 -0.90 -18.03
N ILE A 440 -7.44 -2.21 -17.92
CA ILE A 440 -7.65 -2.97 -16.68
C ILE A 440 -6.79 -2.39 -15.55
N PHE A 441 -5.53 -2.06 -15.81
CA PHE A 441 -4.66 -1.52 -14.77
C PHE A 441 -4.86 -0.04 -14.46
N GLU A 442 -5.33 0.76 -15.43
CA GLU A 442 -5.85 2.10 -15.13
C GLU A 442 -7.06 2.01 -14.18
N SER A 443 -7.91 0.99 -14.32
CA SER A 443 -8.98 0.71 -13.36
C SER A 443 -8.45 0.26 -11.99
N VAL A 444 -7.38 -0.55 -11.93
CA VAL A 444 -6.72 -0.93 -10.66
C VAL A 444 -6.21 0.30 -9.91
N ARG A 445 -5.64 1.29 -10.60
CA ARG A 445 -5.18 2.55 -9.98
C ARG A 445 -6.30 3.37 -9.33
N ASN A 446 -7.56 3.16 -9.72
CA ASN A 446 -8.71 3.84 -9.14
C ASN A 446 -9.20 3.19 -7.83
N LEU A 447 -8.69 2.00 -7.48
CA LEU A 447 -9.00 1.32 -6.23
C LEU A 447 -8.16 1.85 -5.06
N GLN A 448 -8.61 1.56 -3.83
CA GLN A 448 -7.79 1.84 -2.64
C GLN A 448 -6.54 0.95 -2.61
N VAL A 449 -5.45 1.43 -2.02
CA VAL A 449 -4.17 0.72 -2.03
C VAL A 449 -4.26 -0.68 -1.43
N ASP A 450 -5.04 -0.86 -0.36
CA ASP A 450 -5.28 -2.18 0.26
C ASP A 450 -5.94 -3.15 -0.72
N GLU A 451 -6.92 -2.67 -1.50
CA GLU A 451 -7.61 -3.47 -2.53
C GLU A 451 -6.66 -3.81 -3.70
N GLN A 452 -5.75 -2.88 -4.06
CA GLN A 452 -4.73 -3.13 -5.07
C GLN A 452 -3.76 -4.24 -4.64
N VAL A 453 -3.33 -4.25 -3.37
CA VAL A 453 -2.46 -5.28 -2.80
C VAL A 453 -3.16 -6.65 -2.77
N SER A 454 -4.44 -6.69 -2.35
CA SER A 454 -5.22 -7.93 -2.36
C SER A 454 -5.40 -8.49 -3.78
N LEU A 455 -5.65 -7.63 -4.77
CA LEU A 455 -5.70 -8.05 -6.19
C LEU A 455 -4.35 -8.59 -6.66
N LEU A 456 -3.24 -7.96 -6.25
CA LEU A 456 -1.89 -8.41 -6.60
C LEU A 456 -1.62 -9.80 -6.01
N GLU A 457 -1.99 -10.05 -4.76
CA GLU A 457 -1.87 -11.36 -4.12
C GLU A 457 -2.67 -12.43 -4.88
N GLU A 458 -3.96 -12.20 -5.15
CA GLU A 458 -4.80 -13.14 -5.88
C GLU A 458 -4.27 -13.41 -7.31
N TYR A 459 -3.79 -12.36 -7.98
CA TYR A 459 -3.15 -12.47 -9.28
C TYR A 459 -1.89 -13.34 -9.20
N LEU A 460 -1.03 -13.15 -8.21
CA LEU A 460 0.18 -13.96 -8.05
C LEU A 460 -0.14 -15.42 -7.70
N VAL A 461 -1.17 -15.68 -6.88
CA VAL A 461 -1.65 -17.05 -6.60
C VAL A 461 -2.15 -17.73 -7.89
N ALA A 462 -2.90 -17.00 -8.72
CA ALA A 462 -3.52 -17.56 -9.92
C ALA A 462 -2.52 -17.78 -11.07
N TYR A 463 -1.56 -16.87 -11.25
CA TYR A 463 -0.67 -16.86 -12.43
C TYR A 463 0.79 -17.21 -12.13
N GLY A 464 1.22 -17.09 -10.87
CA GLY A 464 2.59 -17.36 -10.43
C GLY A 464 3.63 -16.79 -11.38
N ASP A 465 4.42 -17.68 -11.95
CA ASP A 465 5.56 -17.40 -12.84
C ASP A 465 5.24 -17.10 -14.28
N SER A 466 4.02 -17.39 -14.69
CA SER A 466 3.63 -17.25 -16.10
C SER A 466 3.38 -15.80 -16.48
N GLN A 467 3.89 -14.85 -15.68
CA GLN A 467 3.64 -13.40 -15.70
C GLN A 467 3.16 -12.97 -17.08
N PRO A 468 1.83 -12.95 -17.28
CA PRO A 468 1.23 -12.82 -18.60
C PRO A 468 1.60 -11.53 -19.35
N TYR A 469 2.22 -10.57 -18.67
CA TYR A 469 2.48 -9.22 -19.14
C TYR A 469 3.93 -9.02 -19.55
N ASN A 470 4.14 -8.50 -20.76
CA ASN A 470 5.47 -8.19 -21.27
C ASN A 470 5.99 -6.89 -20.65
N LYS A 471 7.16 -6.94 -19.98
CA LYS A 471 7.87 -5.78 -19.41
C LYS A 471 8.14 -4.67 -20.44
N GLN A 472 8.30 -5.03 -21.72
CA GLN A 472 8.56 -4.08 -22.81
C GLN A 472 7.34 -3.19 -23.13
N SER A 473 6.12 -3.62 -22.80
CA SER A 473 4.89 -2.86 -23.09
C SER A 473 4.80 -1.50 -22.39
N ILE A 474 5.53 -1.31 -21.29
CA ILE A 474 5.48 -0.09 -20.47
C ILE A 474 6.83 0.59 -20.29
N ASN A 475 7.90 0.15 -20.97
CA ASN A 475 9.28 0.49 -20.64
C ASN A 475 9.55 0.32 -19.13
N PHE A 476 9.30 -0.89 -18.63
CA PHE A 476 9.32 -1.19 -17.19
C PHE A 476 10.55 -0.64 -16.46
N ASP A 477 11.75 -0.86 -17.01
CA ASP A 477 13.00 -0.44 -16.36
C ASP A 477 13.11 1.10 -16.23
N GLU A 478 12.69 1.86 -17.24
CA GLU A 478 12.70 3.33 -17.21
C GLU A 478 11.69 3.86 -16.19
N LYS A 479 10.47 3.31 -16.17
CA LYS A 479 9.43 3.70 -15.21
C LYS A 479 9.80 3.33 -13.79
N LEU A 480 10.42 2.17 -13.58
CA LEU A 480 10.91 1.75 -12.28
C LEU A 480 11.94 2.77 -11.76
N VAL A 481 12.88 3.20 -12.60
CA VAL A 481 13.84 4.25 -12.21
C VAL A 481 13.15 5.59 -11.96
N GLU A 482 12.19 5.98 -12.79
CA GLU A 482 11.45 7.24 -12.65
C GLU A 482 10.68 7.31 -11.31
N VAL A 483 9.95 6.24 -10.97
CA VAL A 483 9.17 6.14 -9.73
C VAL A 483 10.09 6.31 -8.51
N PHE A 484 11.21 5.59 -8.47
CA PHE A 484 12.17 5.71 -7.37
C PHE A 484 12.88 7.08 -7.34
N ASN A 485 13.17 7.70 -8.48
CA ASN A 485 13.77 9.05 -8.50
C ASN A 485 12.80 10.15 -8.00
N LYS A 486 11.50 10.01 -8.29
CA LYS A 486 10.45 10.92 -7.77
C LYS A 486 10.33 10.84 -6.26
N PHE A 487 10.51 9.64 -5.71
CA PHE A 487 10.53 9.42 -4.27
C PHE A 487 11.69 10.13 -3.59
N VAL A 488 12.89 10.05 -4.17
CA VAL A 488 14.10 10.72 -3.65
C VAL A 488 13.99 12.25 -3.63
N SER A 489 13.11 12.83 -4.44
CA SER A 489 13.03 14.28 -4.67
C SER A 489 11.86 15.01 -4.00
N SER A 490 10.96 14.30 -3.29
CA SER A 490 9.75 14.90 -2.69
C SER A 490 9.72 14.81 -1.15
N ASP A 491 9.27 15.87 -0.48
CA ASP A 491 9.03 15.88 0.97
C ASP A 491 7.83 14.96 1.30
N LEU A 492 8.10 13.93 2.11
CA LEU A 492 7.42 12.62 2.09
C LEU A 492 6.04 12.50 2.77
N SER A 493 5.49 13.50 3.44
CA SER A 493 4.29 13.25 4.28
C SER A 493 2.94 13.21 3.54
N SER A 494 2.90 13.46 2.23
CA SER A 494 1.62 13.56 1.47
C SER A 494 1.54 12.69 0.21
N SER A 495 2.63 12.01 -0.18
CA SER A 495 2.75 11.25 -1.43
C SER A 495 2.91 9.73 -1.25
N GLU A 496 2.95 9.22 -0.01
CA GLU A 496 3.18 7.79 0.27
C GLU A 496 2.15 6.86 -0.38
N SER A 497 0.86 7.23 -0.38
CA SER A 497 -0.20 6.40 -0.98
C SER A 497 -0.10 6.31 -2.51
N LEU A 498 0.29 7.41 -3.16
CA LEU A 498 0.52 7.45 -4.61
C LEU A 498 1.75 6.63 -4.99
N PHE A 499 2.83 6.76 -4.21
CA PHE A 499 4.04 5.97 -4.42
C PHE A 499 3.79 4.48 -4.24
N LEU A 500 3.10 4.09 -3.17
CA LEU A 500 2.75 2.69 -2.92
C LEU A 500 1.85 2.14 -4.04
N SER A 501 0.89 2.92 -4.54
CA SER A 501 0.07 2.52 -5.69
C SER A 501 0.90 2.31 -6.97
N ASP A 502 1.86 3.19 -7.26
CA ASP A 502 2.77 3.01 -8.40
C ASP A 502 3.65 1.76 -8.24
N ILE A 503 4.13 1.46 -7.02
CA ILE A 503 4.91 0.26 -6.72
C ILE A 503 4.06 -1.02 -6.86
N VAL A 504 2.83 -1.03 -6.35
CA VAL A 504 1.90 -2.17 -6.49
C VAL A 504 1.59 -2.39 -7.97
N PHE A 505 1.36 -1.33 -8.74
CA PHE A 505 1.16 -1.40 -10.19
C PHE A 505 2.36 -2.03 -10.92
N LEU A 506 3.59 -1.60 -10.61
CA LEU A 506 4.81 -2.20 -11.20
C LEU A 506 4.99 -3.68 -10.79
N SER A 507 4.50 -4.06 -9.60
CA SER A 507 4.61 -5.43 -9.09
C SER A 507 3.80 -6.45 -9.89
N PHE A 508 2.71 -6.03 -10.57
CA PHE A 508 1.98 -6.88 -11.52
C PHE A 508 2.82 -7.29 -12.75
N TYR A 509 3.82 -6.47 -13.12
CA TYR A 509 4.75 -6.75 -14.22
C TYR A 509 6.00 -7.50 -13.76
N SER A 510 6.53 -7.18 -12.58
CA SER A 510 7.64 -7.94 -11.98
C SER A 510 7.89 -7.57 -10.51
N ILE A 511 7.18 -8.23 -9.60
CA ILE A 511 7.41 -8.09 -8.15
C ILE A 511 8.86 -8.39 -7.74
N GLY A 512 9.53 -9.37 -8.35
CA GLY A 512 10.93 -9.67 -8.07
C GLY A 512 11.87 -8.49 -8.36
N ASP A 513 11.71 -7.84 -9.52
CA ASP A 513 12.54 -6.69 -9.89
C ASP A 513 12.27 -5.47 -9.01
N VAL A 514 11.01 -5.27 -8.63
CA VAL A 514 10.62 -4.22 -7.68
C VAL A 514 11.31 -4.45 -6.33
N VAL A 515 11.24 -5.66 -5.77
CA VAL A 515 11.90 -5.98 -4.49
C VAL A 515 13.42 -5.81 -4.59
N VAL A 516 14.06 -6.29 -5.65
CA VAL A 516 15.50 -6.09 -5.87
C VAL A 516 15.84 -4.59 -5.89
N LYS A 517 15.04 -3.77 -6.60
CA LYS A 517 15.26 -2.32 -6.63
C LYS A 517 15.11 -1.69 -5.24
N ILE A 518 14.07 -2.06 -4.48
CA ILE A 518 13.88 -1.60 -3.09
C ILE A 518 15.10 -1.93 -2.23
N LEU A 519 15.60 -3.16 -2.29
CA LEU A 519 16.77 -3.61 -1.53
C LEU A 519 18.03 -2.83 -1.95
N MET A 520 18.27 -2.66 -3.25
CA MET A 520 19.44 -1.97 -3.76
C MET A 520 19.45 -0.47 -3.41
N GLU A 521 18.30 0.21 -3.45
CA GLU A 521 18.19 1.61 -3.02
C GLU A 521 18.39 1.74 -1.50
N SER A 522 17.84 0.80 -0.73
CA SER A 522 18.04 0.74 0.73
C SER A 522 19.52 0.54 1.12
N LEU A 523 20.29 -0.18 0.30
CA LEU A 523 21.73 -0.34 0.49
C LEU A 523 22.54 0.91 0.17
N GLN A 524 22.02 1.81 -0.67
CA GLN A 524 22.71 3.04 -1.06
C GLN A 524 22.55 4.15 0.00
N ASN A 525 21.41 4.22 0.69
CA ASN A 525 21.14 5.28 1.66
C ASN A 525 20.30 4.80 2.84
N THR A 526 20.79 5.02 4.07
CA THR A 526 20.10 4.67 5.31
C THR A 526 18.77 5.39 5.48
N ASN A 527 18.61 6.59 4.92
CA ASN A 527 17.37 7.35 5.05
C ASN A 527 16.21 6.66 4.33
N TYR A 528 16.48 6.02 3.18
CA TYR A 528 15.44 5.32 2.42
C TYR A 528 14.94 4.06 3.14
N ILE A 529 15.71 3.49 4.07
CA ILE A 529 15.29 2.28 4.80
C ILE A 529 13.96 2.51 5.51
N LYS A 530 13.78 3.68 6.15
CA LYS A 530 12.57 4.02 6.91
C LYS A 530 11.33 4.07 6.03
N ASP A 531 11.51 4.50 4.79
CA ASP A 531 10.41 4.71 3.85
C ASP A 531 10.15 3.47 2.97
N MET A 532 11.18 2.66 2.71
CA MET A 532 11.12 1.45 1.89
C MET A 532 10.58 0.22 2.63
N VAL A 533 10.81 0.09 3.93
CA VAL A 533 10.33 -1.07 4.68
C VAL A 533 8.80 -1.11 4.84
N PRO A 534 8.08 0.01 5.08
CA PRO A 534 6.62 0.04 5.05
C PRO A 534 6.03 -0.50 3.74
N ILE A 535 6.72 -0.27 2.61
CA ILE A 535 6.31 -0.77 1.30
C ILE A 535 6.49 -2.29 1.22
N LEU A 536 7.63 -2.80 1.67
CA LEU A 536 7.85 -4.25 1.76
C LEU A 536 6.86 -4.93 2.72
N LYS A 537 6.45 -4.24 3.78
CA LYS A 537 5.41 -4.70 4.70
C LYS A 537 4.05 -4.80 4.00
N ALA A 538 3.67 -3.79 3.22
CA ALA A 538 2.45 -3.82 2.42
C ALA A 538 2.47 -4.93 1.36
N LEU A 539 3.61 -5.18 0.71
CA LEU A 539 3.76 -6.24 -0.29
C LEU A 539 3.95 -7.64 0.30
N ARG A 540 4.12 -7.77 1.62
CA ARG A 540 4.41 -9.06 2.28
C ARG A 540 3.42 -10.19 1.94
N PRO A 541 2.09 -9.98 1.95
CA PRO A 541 1.13 -11.03 1.59
C PRO A 541 1.39 -11.56 0.17
N SER A 542 1.64 -10.65 -0.77
CA SER A 542 2.02 -10.97 -2.15
C SER A 542 3.35 -11.73 -2.23
N LEU A 543 4.35 -11.41 -1.41
CA LEU A 543 5.63 -12.14 -1.36
C LEU A 543 5.51 -13.56 -0.81
N GLN A 544 4.60 -13.79 0.15
CA GLN A 544 4.33 -15.14 0.66
C GLN A 544 3.57 -16.00 -0.35
N SER A 545 2.70 -15.40 -1.17
CA SER A 545 1.97 -16.10 -2.23
C SER A 545 2.88 -16.63 -3.36
N ILE A 546 4.11 -16.12 -3.45
CA ILE A 546 5.12 -16.41 -4.47
C ILE A 546 5.96 -17.67 -4.19
N GLN A 547 5.60 -18.47 -3.18
CA GLN A 547 6.25 -19.75 -2.86
C GLN A 547 6.38 -20.74 -4.05
N SER A 548 5.69 -20.50 -5.16
CA SER A 548 5.69 -21.28 -6.40
C SER A 548 6.65 -20.79 -7.50
N LEU A 549 7.49 -19.76 -7.26
CA LEU A 549 8.49 -19.31 -8.24
C LEU A 549 9.39 -20.47 -8.68
N SER A 550 9.44 -20.71 -10.00
CA SER A 550 10.36 -21.65 -10.62
C SER A 550 11.80 -21.23 -10.31
N LEU A 551 12.65 -22.23 -10.08
CA LEU A 551 14.07 -22.04 -9.79
C LEU A 551 14.75 -21.16 -10.86
N GLU A 552 14.33 -21.28 -12.13
CA GLU A 552 14.86 -20.51 -13.24
C GLU A 552 14.57 -19.00 -13.12
N ASN A 553 13.36 -18.63 -12.70
CA ASN A 553 13.00 -17.23 -12.50
C ASN A 553 13.62 -16.64 -11.23
N LYS A 554 13.72 -17.42 -10.15
CA LYS A 554 14.53 -17.03 -8.97
C LYS A 554 15.97 -16.72 -9.39
N LEU A 555 16.59 -17.60 -10.17
CA LEU A 555 17.94 -17.41 -10.69
C LEU A 555 18.08 -16.15 -11.55
N LYS A 556 17.10 -15.81 -12.41
CA LYS A 556 17.10 -14.57 -13.23
C LYS A 556 16.97 -13.29 -12.40
N ILE A 557 16.15 -13.31 -11.35
CA ILE A 557 16.03 -12.17 -10.43
C ILE A 557 17.35 -11.98 -9.68
N ILE A 558 17.94 -13.09 -9.23
CA ILE A 558 19.15 -13.09 -8.41
C ILE A 558 20.39 -12.71 -9.21
N SER A 559 20.48 -13.08 -10.49
CA SER A 559 21.60 -12.68 -11.35
C SER A 559 21.73 -11.16 -11.51
N LYS A 560 20.70 -10.39 -11.13
CA LYS A 560 20.75 -8.91 -11.09
C LYS A 560 21.47 -8.37 -9.84
N ILE A 561 21.60 -9.18 -8.80
CA ILE A 561 22.31 -8.84 -7.56
C ILE A 561 23.74 -9.38 -7.60
N SER A 562 23.94 -10.63 -8.04
CA SER A 562 25.26 -11.26 -8.03
C SER A 562 25.55 -11.99 -9.34
N GLU A 563 26.74 -11.74 -9.90
CA GLU A 563 27.20 -12.36 -11.16
C GLU A 563 27.64 -13.84 -10.99
N ASP A 564 27.88 -14.29 -9.75
CA ASP A 564 28.50 -15.59 -9.45
C ASP A 564 27.46 -16.74 -9.39
N SER A 565 27.00 -17.15 -10.57
CA SER A 565 25.86 -18.07 -10.76
C SER A 565 25.99 -19.45 -10.06
N GLU A 566 27.20 -19.99 -9.87
CA GLU A 566 27.40 -21.30 -9.21
C GLU A 566 27.23 -21.24 -7.69
N LYS A 567 27.71 -20.18 -7.03
CA LYS A 567 27.46 -19.95 -5.60
C LYS A 567 25.97 -19.70 -5.35
N VAL A 568 25.35 -18.90 -6.21
CA VAL A 568 23.90 -18.63 -6.16
C VAL A 568 23.08 -19.92 -6.25
N LYS A 569 23.46 -20.84 -7.16
CA LYS A 569 22.73 -22.09 -7.37
C LYS A 569 22.81 -23.04 -6.17
N SER A 570 24.00 -23.20 -5.58
CA SER A 570 24.17 -24.01 -4.35
C SER A 570 23.47 -23.42 -3.12
N THR A 571 23.36 -22.08 -3.07
CA THR A 571 22.64 -21.35 -2.02
C THR A 571 21.13 -21.53 -2.17
N LEU A 572 20.61 -21.49 -3.40
CA LEU A 572 19.20 -21.75 -3.72
C LEU A 572 18.80 -23.22 -3.62
N GLU A 573 19.72 -24.17 -3.80
CA GLU A 573 19.43 -25.59 -3.54
C GLU A 573 19.20 -25.88 -2.04
N GLN A 574 19.61 -24.96 -1.16
CA GLN A 574 19.31 -24.96 0.28
C GLN A 574 18.05 -24.13 0.62
N SER A 575 17.25 -23.72 -0.40
CA SER A 575 16.31 -22.59 -0.37
C SER A 575 15.43 -22.47 0.87
N HIS A 576 15.26 -21.22 1.30
CA HIS A 576 14.17 -20.80 2.17
C HIS A 576 12.88 -20.72 1.34
N LYS A 577 11.72 -20.92 1.97
CA LYS A 577 10.41 -20.83 1.27
C LYS A 577 10.09 -19.40 0.81
N ASP A 578 10.80 -18.39 1.32
CA ASP A 578 10.51 -16.96 1.13
C ASP A 578 11.56 -16.28 0.22
N LEU A 579 11.11 -15.63 -0.85
CA LEU A 579 11.95 -14.91 -1.82
C LEU A 579 12.77 -13.79 -1.14
N LEU A 580 12.20 -13.10 -0.15
CA LEU A 580 12.88 -12.01 0.54
C LEU A 580 14.06 -12.53 1.38
N LEU A 581 13.89 -13.69 2.03
CA LEU A 581 14.97 -14.36 2.77
C LEU A 581 16.08 -14.83 1.83
N ASP A 582 15.72 -15.44 0.70
CA ASP A 582 16.68 -15.87 -0.33
C ASP A 582 17.53 -14.67 -0.82
N LEU A 583 16.88 -13.54 -1.14
CA LEU A 583 17.57 -12.33 -1.62
C LEU A 583 18.49 -11.72 -0.55
N LEU A 584 18.05 -11.64 0.71
CA LEU A 584 18.89 -11.15 1.81
C LEU A 584 20.10 -12.05 2.06
N HIS A 585 19.90 -13.37 2.00
CA HIS A 585 20.99 -14.32 2.13
C HIS A 585 22.06 -14.06 1.06
N ILE A 586 21.66 -13.86 -0.19
CA ILE A 586 22.59 -13.54 -1.28
C ILE A 586 23.30 -12.19 -1.07
N LEU A 587 22.58 -11.15 -0.63
CA LEU A 587 23.18 -9.84 -0.36
C LEU A 587 24.26 -9.87 0.73
N ILE A 588 24.13 -10.75 1.73
CA ILE A 588 25.16 -10.96 2.76
C ILE A 588 26.46 -11.52 2.16
N PHE A 589 26.34 -12.35 1.12
CA PHE A 589 27.47 -13.02 0.47
C PHE A 589 27.97 -12.31 -0.79
N ASP A 590 27.33 -11.22 -1.21
CA ASP A 590 27.75 -10.43 -2.34
C ASP A 590 29.14 -9.78 -2.13
N GLU A 591 29.97 -9.74 -3.17
CA GLU A 591 31.35 -9.24 -3.07
C GLU A 591 31.42 -7.72 -2.84
N ASP A 592 30.50 -6.95 -3.39
CA ASP A 592 30.45 -5.50 -3.18
C ASP A 592 30.04 -5.19 -1.73
N THR A 593 29.04 -5.91 -1.21
CA THR A 593 28.68 -5.82 0.21
C THR A 593 29.86 -6.24 1.11
N LYS A 594 30.59 -7.31 0.80
CA LYS A 594 31.75 -7.74 1.61
C LYS A 594 32.83 -6.67 1.71
N GLN A 595 33.09 -5.95 0.62
CA GLN A 595 34.18 -4.96 0.54
C GLN A 595 33.76 -3.59 1.09
N ASN A 596 32.50 -3.20 0.91
CA ASN A 596 31.99 -1.88 1.29
C ASN A 596 31.42 -1.86 2.73
N ALA A 597 32.11 -1.16 3.65
CA ALA A 597 31.67 -1.05 5.04
C ALA A 597 30.35 -0.28 5.23
N ALA A 598 30.07 0.73 4.39
CA ALA A 598 28.83 1.50 4.46
C ALA A 598 27.63 0.63 4.04
N LYS A 599 27.75 -0.13 2.94
CA LYS A 599 26.70 -1.08 2.51
C LYS A 599 26.41 -2.15 3.56
N ARG A 600 27.43 -2.65 4.26
CA ARG A 600 27.24 -3.58 5.40
C ARG A 600 26.44 -2.95 6.54
N SER A 601 26.77 -1.71 6.89
CA SER A 601 26.00 -0.97 7.91
C SER A 601 24.54 -0.80 7.48
N ASN A 602 24.31 -0.39 6.23
CA ASN A 602 22.96 -0.18 5.70
C ASN A 602 22.17 -1.49 5.62
N LEU A 603 22.81 -2.60 5.22
CA LEU A 603 22.19 -3.93 5.22
C LEU A 603 21.81 -4.37 6.65
N LEU A 604 22.68 -4.13 7.62
CA LEU A 604 22.40 -4.40 9.02
C LEU A 604 21.20 -3.58 9.51
N ASP A 605 21.15 -2.30 9.22
CA ASP A 605 20.03 -1.43 9.62
C ASP A 605 18.72 -1.81 8.91
N LEU A 606 18.78 -2.17 7.62
CA LEU A 606 17.65 -2.67 6.85
C LEU A 606 17.07 -3.96 7.46
N VAL A 607 17.93 -4.94 7.74
CA VAL A 607 17.49 -6.21 8.34
C VAL A 607 16.86 -5.99 9.71
N ASN A 608 17.44 -5.13 10.55
CA ASN A 608 16.85 -4.83 11.85
C ASN A 608 15.48 -4.18 11.70
N TYR A 609 15.33 -3.22 10.80
CA TYR A 609 14.05 -2.56 10.57
C TYR A 609 13.00 -3.50 9.97
N LEU A 610 13.39 -4.42 9.07
CA LEU A 610 12.51 -5.48 8.54
C LEU A 610 12.02 -6.44 9.63
N ILE A 611 12.87 -6.73 10.62
CA ILE A 611 12.53 -7.56 11.78
C ILE A 611 11.60 -6.81 12.73
N ASP A 612 11.90 -5.55 13.03
CA ASP A 612 11.12 -4.73 13.98
C ASP A 612 9.72 -4.43 13.42
N GLU A 613 9.59 -4.18 12.12
CA GLU A 613 8.30 -4.04 11.42
C GLU A 613 7.59 -5.38 11.15
N SER A 614 8.16 -6.48 11.64
CA SER A 614 7.64 -7.84 11.48
C SER A 614 7.47 -8.28 10.03
N VAL A 615 8.19 -7.70 9.07
CA VAL A 615 8.19 -8.12 7.65
C VAL A 615 8.83 -9.50 7.51
N ILE A 616 9.91 -9.72 8.26
CA ILE A 616 10.62 -10.99 8.33
C ILE A 616 10.54 -11.53 9.75
N GLU A 617 10.33 -12.84 9.88
CA GLU A 617 10.33 -13.48 11.18
C GLU A 617 11.76 -13.54 11.75
N ARG A 618 11.94 -12.92 12.91
CA ARG A 618 13.23 -12.80 13.61
C ARG A 618 13.94 -14.16 13.76
N ASN A 619 13.23 -15.19 14.23
CA ASN A 619 13.80 -16.51 14.48
C ASN A 619 14.26 -17.19 13.19
N THR A 620 13.40 -17.18 12.17
CA THR A 620 13.66 -17.80 10.86
C THR A 620 14.89 -17.18 10.21
N PHE A 621 15.01 -15.85 10.22
CA PHE A 621 16.19 -15.17 9.68
C PHE A 621 17.48 -15.54 10.44
N TYR A 622 17.49 -15.45 11.77
CA TYR A 622 18.72 -15.73 12.52
C TYR A 622 19.11 -17.21 12.49
N VAL A 623 18.16 -18.13 12.53
CA VAL A 623 18.45 -19.58 12.48
C VAL A 623 18.87 -19.99 11.08
N GLU A 624 18.05 -19.67 10.08
CA GLU A 624 18.22 -20.23 8.75
C GLU A 624 19.29 -19.48 7.93
N VAL A 625 19.40 -18.15 8.09
CA VAL A 625 20.33 -17.32 7.32
C VAL A 625 21.60 -17.00 8.10
N VAL A 626 21.55 -16.71 9.41
CA VAL A 626 22.76 -16.28 10.13
C VAL A 626 23.54 -17.45 10.73
N LEU A 627 22.90 -18.29 11.54
CA LEU A 627 23.54 -19.39 12.28
C LEU A 627 24.03 -20.52 11.36
N ASN A 628 23.18 -21.00 10.44
CA ASN A 628 23.57 -22.02 9.46
C ASN A 628 24.81 -21.59 8.66
N ASN A 629 24.84 -20.33 8.23
CA ASN A 629 25.94 -19.80 7.45
C ASN A 629 27.21 -19.62 8.26
N ILE A 630 27.13 -19.20 9.54
CA ILE A 630 28.28 -19.17 10.44
C ILE A 630 28.89 -20.57 10.59
N TYR A 631 28.06 -21.61 10.75
CA TYR A 631 28.51 -23.00 10.89
C TYR A 631 29.16 -23.55 9.61
N LEU A 632 28.58 -23.23 8.44
CA LEU A 632 29.04 -23.68 7.12
C LEU A 632 30.24 -22.89 6.56
N SER A 633 30.56 -21.72 7.14
CA SER A 633 31.57 -20.77 6.65
C SER A 633 32.96 -20.75 7.30
N PRO A 634 33.54 -21.83 7.86
CA PRO A 634 34.83 -21.73 8.56
C PRO A 634 36.03 -21.50 7.62
N ASN A 635 35.82 -21.51 6.29
CA ASN A 635 36.83 -21.23 5.28
C ASN A 635 36.55 -19.94 4.47
N THR A 636 35.48 -19.19 4.74
CA THR A 636 35.16 -17.96 3.99
C THR A 636 35.90 -16.74 4.56
N SER A 637 35.94 -15.65 3.79
CA SER A 637 36.64 -14.42 4.14
C SER A 637 36.24 -13.90 5.53
N ASN A 638 37.25 -13.56 6.34
CA ASN A 638 37.13 -12.96 7.70
C ASN A 638 36.04 -11.86 7.80
N ALA A 639 35.80 -11.10 6.74
CA ALA A 639 34.80 -10.03 6.71
C ALA A 639 33.34 -10.53 6.86
N THR A 640 32.97 -11.64 6.20
CA THR A 640 31.60 -12.14 6.18
C THR A 640 31.20 -12.75 7.52
N VAL A 641 32.06 -13.58 8.10
CA VAL A 641 31.76 -14.18 9.40
C VAL A 641 31.74 -13.11 10.50
N ASN A 642 32.64 -12.12 10.47
CA ASN A 642 32.54 -10.98 11.39
C ASN A 642 31.25 -10.18 11.21
N PHE A 643 30.78 -9.99 9.98
CA PHE A 643 29.50 -9.32 9.72
C PHE A 643 28.33 -10.12 10.32
N LEU A 644 28.26 -11.43 10.08
CA LEU A 644 27.26 -12.31 10.67
C LEU A 644 27.29 -12.30 12.22
N LEU A 645 28.49 -12.26 12.81
CA LEU A 645 28.65 -12.15 14.26
C LEU A 645 28.20 -10.79 14.79
N GLN A 646 28.41 -9.69 14.06
CA GLN A 646 27.89 -8.37 14.40
C GLN A 646 26.36 -8.35 14.35
N MET A 647 25.74 -8.99 13.35
CA MET A 647 24.29 -9.15 13.29
C MET A 647 23.76 -9.86 14.54
N LEU A 648 24.37 -11.01 14.92
CA LEU A 648 23.99 -11.72 16.14
C LEU A 648 24.20 -10.89 17.41
N PHE A 649 25.29 -10.13 17.49
CA PHE A 649 25.58 -9.29 18.65
C PHE A 649 24.50 -8.21 18.84
N LYS A 650 24.17 -7.46 17.79
CA LYS A 650 23.11 -6.44 17.82
C LYS A 650 21.76 -7.07 18.18
N ALA A 651 21.46 -8.23 17.59
CA ALA A 651 20.20 -8.94 17.82
C ALA A 651 20.00 -9.48 19.23
N LEU A 652 21.04 -10.10 19.80
CA LEU A 652 20.93 -10.84 21.06
C LEU A 652 21.39 -10.01 22.26
N VAL A 653 22.38 -9.14 22.09
CA VAL A 653 23.01 -8.40 23.19
C VAL A 653 22.42 -6.99 23.31
N GLU A 654 22.35 -6.23 22.22
CA GLU A 654 21.91 -4.82 22.24
C GLU A 654 20.39 -4.64 22.29
N SER A 655 19.62 -5.61 21.81
CA SER A 655 18.15 -5.56 21.87
C SER A 655 17.64 -5.57 23.32
N SER A 656 16.63 -4.76 23.63
CA SER A 656 15.97 -4.77 24.95
C SER A 656 15.00 -5.94 25.14
N ASP A 657 14.81 -6.75 24.10
CA ASP A 657 13.75 -7.74 24.00
C ASP A 657 14.25 -9.12 24.44
N GLU A 658 13.85 -9.55 25.64
CA GLU A 658 14.24 -10.85 26.20
C GLU A 658 13.41 -12.02 25.66
N SER A 659 12.37 -11.76 24.83
CA SER A 659 11.44 -12.78 24.32
C SER A 659 11.93 -13.48 23.04
N LEU A 660 13.24 -13.61 22.86
CA LEU A 660 13.79 -14.38 21.75
C LEU A 660 13.45 -15.87 21.93
N GLU A 661 12.52 -16.38 21.11
CA GLU A 661 12.26 -17.82 20.93
C GLU A 661 13.31 -18.51 20.05
N ILE A 662 14.49 -17.90 19.85
CA ILE A 662 15.64 -18.62 19.29
C ILE A 662 16.07 -19.66 20.33
N GLU A 663 16.42 -20.86 19.88
CA GLU A 663 16.99 -21.87 20.77
C GLU A 663 18.41 -21.45 21.21
N ILE A 664 18.49 -20.56 22.21
CA ILE A 664 19.74 -19.92 22.69
C ILE A 664 20.77 -20.99 23.08
N ASN A 665 20.33 -22.13 23.60
CA ASN A 665 21.20 -23.27 23.91
C ASN A 665 21.95 -23.77 22.65
N ALA A 666 21.29 -23.84 21.49
CA ALA A 666 21.91 -24.25 20.23
C ALA A 666 22.86 -23.17 19.68
N VAL A 667 22.47 -21.89 19.76
CA VAL A 667 23.33 -20.74 19.38
C VAL A 667 24.64 -20.78 20.14
N VAL A 668 24.57 -20.92 21.48
CA VAL A 668 25.73 -20.97 22.35
C VAL A 668 26.67 -22.11 21.98
N ILE A 669 26.12 -23.29 21.68
CA ILE A 669 26.92 -24.45 21.25
C ILE A 669 27.58 -24.20 19.90
N GLN A 670 26.87 -23.65 18.91
CA GLN A 670 27.43 -23.37 17.60
C GLN A 670 28.54 -22.30 17.67
N LEU A 671 28.36 -21.25 18.47
CA LEU A 671 29.41 -20.26 18.71
C LEU A 671 30.63 -20.88 19.40
N ALA A 672 30.43 -21.80 20.35
CA ALA A 672 31.52 -22.54 20.98
C ALA A 672 32.25 -23.49 20.01
N GLN A 673 31.51 -24.18 19.12
CA GLN A 673 32.10 -25.00 18.05
C GLN A 673 32.94 -24.15 17.10
N LEU A 674 32.43 -22.98 16.69
CA LEU A 674 33.14 -22.06 15.83
C LEU A 674 34.41 -21.53 16.51
N LEU A 675 34.32 -21.17 17.79
CA LEU A 675 35.45 -20.74 18.60
C LEU A 675 36.56 -21.79 18.60
N GLU A 676 36.24 -23.07 18.87
CA GLU A 676 37.22 -24.17 18.80
C GLU A 676 37.84 -24.34 17.42
N LYS A 677 37.05 -24.16 16.36
CA LYS A 677 37.51 -24.34 14.98
C LYS A 677 38.46 -23.22 14.51
N ILE A 678 38.22 -21.98 14.96
CA ILE A 678 38.99 -20.80 14.56
C ILE A 678 40.19 -20.57 15.49
N ARG A 679 40.11 -21.05 16.74
CA ARG A 679 41.19 -20.96 17.71
C ARG A 679 42.49 -21.45 17.09
N TRP A 680 43.53 -20.64 17.25
CA TRP A 680 44.82 -20.94 16.66
C TRP A 680 45.59 -21.91 17.55
N ASP A 681 46.53 -22.58 16.92
CA ASP A 681 47.66 -23.22 17.56
C ASP A 681 48.94 -22.42 17.20
N PRO A 682 50.08 -22.73 17.82
CA PRO A 682 51.33 -22.04 17.50
C PRO A 682 51.79 -22.19 16.04
N LYS A 683 51.25 -23.14 15.27
CA LYS A 683 51.63 -23.40 13.86
C LYS A 683 50.76 -22.61 12.86
N ASN A 684 49.51 -22.30 13.21
CA ASN A 684 48.54 -21.68 12.31
C ASN A 684 48.11 -20.26 12.72
N PHE A 685 48.86 -19.63 13.62
CA PHE A 685 48.60 -18.28 14.12
C PHE A 685 48.50 -17.23 13.01
N ALA A 686 47.47 -16.39 13.11
CA ALA A 686 47.28 -15.20 12.28
C ALA A 686 46.56 -14.10 13.06
N SER A 687 46.90 -12.84 12.79
CA SER A 687 46.33 -11.67 13.49
C SER A 687 44.82 -11.51 13.29
N TRP A 688 44.27 -11.96 12.16
CA TRP A 688 42.82 -11.92 11.95
C TRP A 688 42.08 -12.91 12.85
N ARG A 689 42.70 -14.07 13.18
CA ARG A 689 42.12 -15.07 14.08
C ARG A 689 42.03 -14.53 15.51
N THR A 690 43.00 -13.74 15.97
CA THR A 690 42.97 -13.16 17.32
C THR A 690 41.81 -12.19 17.48
N ALA A 691 41.59 -11.31 16.51
CA ALA A 691 40.45 -10.38 16.52
C ALA A 691 39.10 -11.12 16.49
N MET A 692 38.99 -12.16 15.65
CA MET A 692 37.77 -12.94 15.51
C MET A 692 37.44 -13.76 16.77
N VAL A 693 38.45 -14.41 17.37
CA VAL A 693 38.32 -15.12 18.64
C VAL A 693 37.93 -14.15 19.76
N SER A 694 38.53 -12.95 19.81
CA SER A 694 38.14 -11.92 20.79
C SER A 694 36.67 -11.54 20.65
N ASN A 695 36.20 -11.26 19.42
CA ASN A 695 34.79 -10.94 19.17
C ASN A 695 33.84 -12.08 19.59
N LEU A 696 34.21 -13.33 19.31
CA LEU A 696 33.44 -14.50 19.70
C LEU A 696 33.37 -14.67 21.22
N VAL A 697 34.50 -14.48 21.91
CA VAL A 697 34.55 -14.54 23.38
C VAL A 697 33.66 -13.45 23.98
N CYS A 698 33.78 -12.21 23.51
CA CYS A 698 32.90 -11.11 23.95
C CYS A 698 31.42 -11.42 23.73
N LEU A 699 31.05 -11.94 22.55
CA LEU A 699 29.68 -12.30 22.21
C LEU A 699 29.16 -13.42 23.12
N ILE A 700 29.91 -14.52 23.26
CA ILE A 700 29.54 -15.66 24.11
C ILE A 700 29.36 -15.19 25.56
N SER A 701 30.33 -14.46 26.12
CA SER A 701 30.25 -13.96 27.50
C SER A 701 29.07 -13.03 27.71
N SER A 702 28.73 -12.18 26.72
CA SER A 702 27.58 -11.29 26.78
C SER A 702 26.25 -12.04 26.74
N ILE A 703 26.11 -13.03 25.85
CA ILE A 703 24.93 -13.91 25.75
C ILE A 703 24.74 -14.70 27.05
N VAL A 704 25.80 -15.35 27.56
CA VAL A 704 25.76 -16.15 28.78
C VAL A 704 25.33 -15.30 29.97
N LYS A 705 25.86 -14.08 30.09
CA LYS A 705 25.50 -13.16 31.16
C LYS A 705 24.04 -12.72 31.08
N LYS A 706 23.58 -12.30 29.89
CA LYS A 706 22.22 -11.78 29.67
C LYS A 706 21.15 -12.87 29.80
N PHE A 707 21.38 -14.05 29.23
CA PHE A 707 20.40 -15.13 29.13
C PHE A 707 20.62 -16.28 30.11
N SER A 708 21.43 -16.08 31.16
CA SER A 708 21.77 -17.13 32.15
C SER A 708 20.53 -17.81 32.76
N SER A 709 19.48 -17.05 33.08
CA SER A 709 18.22 -17.58 33.62
C SER A 709 17.48 -18.46 32.60
N GLN A 710 17.40 -18.02 31.34
CA GLN A 710 16.71 -18.74 30.26
C GLN A 710 17.45 -20.03 29.86
N LEU A 711 18.79 -19.97 29.76
CA LEU A 711 19.65 -21.11 29.44
C LEU A 711 19.53 -22.25 30.46
N LEU A 712 19.11 -21.93 31.68
CA LEU A 712 18.93 -22.87 32.80
C LEU A 712 17.45 -23.21 33.08
N ALA A 713 16.50 -22.58 32.39
CA ALA A 713 15.07 -22.74 32.67
C ALA A 713 14.52 -24.13 32.30
N ASP A 714 14.92 -24.67 31.14
CA ASP A 714 14.53 -26.03 30.72
C ASP A 714 15.59 -27.06 31.17
N PRO A 715 15.25 -27.98 32.09
CA PRO A 715 16.21 -28.94 32.62
C PRO A 715 16.72 -29.94 31.57
N LYS A 716 15.92 -30.31 30.57
CA LYS A 716 16.34 -31.24 29.50
C LYS A 716 17.33 -30.55 28.56
N LYS A 717 16.98 -29.35 28.07
CA LYS A 717 17.86 -28.58 27.18
C LYS A 717 19.13 -28.12 27.88
N SER A 718 19.04 -27.75 29.16
CA SER A 718 20.19 -27.39 29.98
C SER A 718 21.12 -28.58 30.23
N ALA A 719 20.57 -29.77 30.50
CA ALA A 719 21.38 -30.98 30.65
C ALA A 719 22.09 -31.38 29.35
N TRP A 720 21.39 -31.31 28.22
CA TRP A 720 21.99 -31.52 26.88
C TRP A 720 23.13 -30.53 26.61
N MET A 721 22.87 -29.23 26.81
CA MET A 721 23.89 -28.19 26.61
C MET A 721 25.09 -28.40 27.53
N LYS A 722 24.89 -28.66 28.83
CA LYS A 722 25.99 -28.93 29.77
C LYS A 722 26.78 -30.19 29.40
N SER A 723 26.11 -31.23 28.88
CA SER A 723 26.79 -32.43 28.38
C SER A 723 27.66 -32.11 27.16
N TYR A 724 27.13 -31.32 26.22
CA TYR A 724 27.85 -30.94 25.01
C TYR A 724 29.03 -30.00 25.30
N LEU A 725 28.84 -28.99 26.16
CA LEU A 725 29.89 -28.06 26.56
C LEU A 725 31.09 -28.77 27.20
N LYS A 726 30.86 -29.88 27.94
CA LYS A 726 31.93 -30.71 28.52
C LYS A 726 32.82 -31.41 27.48
N THR A 727 32.41 -31.47 26.21
CA THR A 727 33.20 -32.05 25.12
C THR A 727 34.21 -31.08 24.52
N PHE A 728 34.05 -29.76 24.73
CA PHE A 728 34.97 -28.73 24.23
C PHE A 728 36.24 -28.61 25.06
N SER A 729 37.22 -27.83 24.58
CA SER A 729 38.43 -27.58 25.35
C SER A 729 38.11 -26.89 26.67
N VAL A 730 38.99 -27.07 27.65
CA VAL A 730 38.87 -26.43 28.97
C VAL A 730 38.79 -24.91 28.83
N GLN A 731 39.53 -24.32 27.89
CA GLN A 731 39.53 -22.88 27.65
C GLN A 731 38.14 -22.39 27.27
N THR A 732 37.46 -23.11 26.38
CA THR A 732 36.09 -22.78 25.97
C THR A 732 35.08 -23.07 27.09
N GLN A 733 35.25 -24.16 27.85
CA GLN A 733 34.42 -24.46 29.03
C GLN A 733 34.46 -23.32 30.07
N PHE A 734 35.62 -22.65 30.19
CA PHE A 734 35.82 -21.56 31.14
C PHE A 734 34.91 -20.35 30.89
N LEU A 735 34.57 -20.07 29.63
CA LEU A 735 33.69 -18.95 29.25
C LEU A 735 32.27 -19.09 29.81
N PHE A 736 31.89 -20.30 30.21
CA PHE A 736 30.56 -20.65 30.73
C PHE A 736 30.54 -20.77 32.26
N SER A 737 31.62 -20.40 32.94
CA SER A 737 31.78 -20.53 34.40
C SER A 737 31.83 -19.15 35.09
N PRO A 738 31.14 -18.96 36.23
CA PRO A 738 30.33 -19.94 36.97
C PRO A 738 28.87 -20.07 36.51
N GLU A 739 28.43 -19.24 35.55
CA GLU A 739 27.01 -19.01 35.26
C GLU A 739 26.27 -20.27 34.78
N ILE A 740 26.91 -21.17 34.03
CA ILE A 740 26.29 -22.37 33.46
C ILE A 740 26.99 -23.64 33.97
N LEU A 741 28.32 -23.66 33.92
CA LEU A 741 29.16 -24.77 34.38
C LEU A 741 29.81 -24.41 35.72
N PRO A 742 29.48 -25.14 36.81
CA PRO A 742 30.16 -24.91 38.08
C PRO A 742 31.64 -25.28 37.93
N PRO A 743 32.57 -24.58 38.60
CA PRO A 743 34.02 -24.85 38.52
C PRO A 743 34.38 -26.33 38.78
N SER A 744 33.68 -26.97 39.70
CA SER A 744 33.82 -28.40 40.03
C SER A 744 33.51 -29.34 38.86
N SER A 745 32.63 -28.95 37.93
CA SER A 745 32.30 -29.75 36.75
C SER A 745 33.39 -29.72 35.68
N ILE A 746 34.14 -28.62 35.59
CA ILE A 746 35.31 -28.47 34.71
C ILE A 746 36.48 -29.30 35.27
N ALA A 747 36.57 -29.44 36.60
CA ALA A 747 37.51 -30.37 37.25
C ALA A 747 37.24 -31.84 36.89
N ALA A 748 35.97 -32.21 36.83
CA ALA A 748 35.54 -33.59 36.63
C ALA A 748 35.59 -34.05 35.16
N SER A 749 35.28 -33.17 34.19
CA SER A 749 35.35 -33.47 32.75
C SER A 749 36.75 -33.92 32.30
N VAL A 750 37.76 -33.50 33.06
CA VAL A 750 39.18 -33.70 32.82
C VAL A 750 39.70 -35.00 33.46
N SER A 751 38.92 -35.65 34.32
CA SER A 751 39.27 -36.92 34.99
C SER A 751 38.93 -38.18 34.18
N HIS A 752 38.18 -38.06 33.09
CA HIS A 752 37.86 -39.17 32.19
C HIS A 752 38.73 -39.14 30.92
N GLY A 753 39.96 -39.64 31.03
CA GLY A 753 40.69 -40.24 29.89
C GLY A 753 42.01 -39.61 29.44
N LYS A 754 42.37 -38.38 29.88
CA LYS A 754 43.72 -37.80 29.69
C LYS A 754 44.06 -36.93 30.91
N GLU A 755 45.33 -36.90 31.30
CA GLU A 755 45.82 -36.21 32.50
C GLU A 755 45.26 -34.79 32.67
N PRO A 756 45.07 -34.33 33.91
CA PRO A 756 44.42 -33.06 34.14
C PRO A 756 45.22 -31.88 33.55
N ASN A 757 44.60 -31.16 32.61
CA ASN A 757 45.20 -29.98 32.02
C ASN A 757 45.56 -29.01 33.15
N ALA A 758 46.84 -28.68 33.29
CA ALA A 758 47.39 -27.83 34.34
C ALA A 758 46.66 -26.48 34.48
N PHE A 759 46.05 -26.00 33.40
CA PHE A 759 45.18 -24.83 33.41
C PHE A 759 43.90 -25.04 34.23
N VAL A 760 43.26 -26.21 34.14
CA VAL A 760 42.08 -26.60 34.94
C VAL A 760 42.41 -26.65 36.42
N LEU A 761 43.60 -27.15 36.76
CA LEU A 761 44.05 -27.29 38.14
C LEU A 761 44.45 -25.95 38.74
N ALA A 762 45.10 -25.09 37.94
CA ALA A 762 45.34 -23.71 38.31
C ALA A 762 43.99 -22.98 38.52
N LEU A 763 43.03 -23.11 37.60
CA LEU A 763 41.71 -22.47 37.69
C LEU A 763 40.86 -23.03 38.85
N ASN A 764 40.83 -24.34 39.08
CA ASN A 764 40.13 -24.93 40.24
C ASN A 764 40.75 -24.50 41.58
N ALA A 765 42.07 -24.38 41.66
CA ALA A 765 42.72 -23.82 42.83
C ALA A 765 42.31 -22.36 43.07
N MET A 766 41.99 -21.61 42.00
CA MET A 766 41.56 -20.21 42.08
C MET A 766 40.08 -20.00 42.46
N TYR A 767 39.19 -20.99 42.25
CA TYR A 767 37.75 -20.89 42.57
C TYR A 767 37.32 -21.57 43.87
N ASN A 768 38.10 -22.51 44.40
CA ASN A 768 37.75 -23.18 45.67
C ASN A 768 38.11 -22.30 46.88
N ASP A 769 37.17 -22.20 47.83
CA ASP A 769 37.37 -21.53 49.14
C ASP A 769 38.52 -22.16 49.96
N LYS A 770 39.00 -23.34 49.57
CA LYS A 770 40.17 -24.03 50.12
C LYS A 770 41.21 -24.17 49.01
N PHE A 771 42.21 -23.30 49.05
CA PHE A 771 43.36 -23.31 48.16
C PHE A 771 44.27 -24.51 48.50
N ASP A 772 44.01 -25.70 47.94
CA ASP A 772 44.84 -26.89 48.21
C ASP A 772 45.91 -27.10 47.13
N LEU A 773 47.12 -26.59 47.42
CA LEU A 773 48.32 -26.69 46.58
C LEU A 773 48.89 -28.11 46.49
N SER A 774 48.45 -29.05 47.33
CA SER A 774 48.94 -30.44 47.32
C SER A 774 48.60 -31.21 46.03
N VAL A 775 47.65 -30.69 45.25
CA VAL A 775 47.29 -31.23 43.94
C VAL A 775 48.35 -30.91 42.89
N LEU A 776 49.00 -29.74 42.97
CA LEU A 776 50.04 -29.32 42.03
C LEU A 776 51.38 -30.05 42.24
N SER A 777 51.63 -30.57 43.44
CA SER A 777 52.83 -31.37 43.72
C SER A 777 52.81 -32.78 43.11
N LYS A 778 51.67 -33.23 42.57
CA LYS A 778 51.49 -34.57 41.99
C LYS A 778 51.75 -34.62 40.48
N ILE A 779 51.91 -33.48 39.81
CA ILE A 779 52.17 -33.36 38.37
C ILE A 779 53.59 -32.89 38.17
N SER A 780 54.29 -33.40 37.15
CA SER A 780 55.65 -32.93 36.88
C SER A 780 55.61 -31.42 36.57
N LYS A 781 56.52 -30.65 37.17
CA LYS A 781 56.58 -29.19 36.99
C LYS A 781 56.75 -28.78 35.52
N ILE A 782 57.30 -29.67 34.69
CA ILE A 782 57.56 -29.44 33.26
C ILE A 782 56.29 -29.67 32.43
N GLU A 783 55.56 -30.77 32.65
CA GLU A 783 54.27 -31.01 31.97
C GLU A 783 53.25 -29.92 32.34
N MET A 784 53.25 -29.51 33.60
CA MET A 784 52.39 -28.43 34.08
C MET A 784 52.71 -27.10 33.39
N ALA A 785 54.00 -26.75 33.29
CA ALA A 785 54.48 -25.56 32.62
C ALA A 785 54.13 -25.58 31.12
N TRP A 786 54.27 -26.73 30.46
CA TRP A 786 53.97 -26.86 29.03
C TRP A 786 52.46 -26.76 28.73
N ALA A 787 51.61 -27.41 29.53
CA ALA A 787 50.15 -27.34 29.37
C ALA A 787 49.59 -25.93 29.63
N LEU A 788 50.17 -25.18 30.57
CA LEU A 788 49.82 -23.78 30.78
C LEU A 788 50.28 -22.91 29.63
N PHE A 789 51.48 -23.13 29.11
CA PHE A 789 51.97 -22.39 27.96
C PHE A 789 51.14 -22.65 26.69
N SER A 790 50.79 -23.91 26.40
CA SER A 790 49.98 -24.27 25.24
C SER A 790 48.57 -23.68 25.29
N THR A 791 48.01 -23.55 26.49
CA THR A 791 46.73 -22.87 26.73
C THR A 791 46.89 -21.35 26.58
N LEU A 792 47.78 -20.72 27.32
CA LEU A 792 47.87 -19.26 27.38
C LEU A 792 48.38 -18.62 26.08
N SER A 793 49.16 -19.36 25.30
CA SER A 793 49.60 -18.93 23.96
C SER A 793 48.49 -18.94 22.91
N THR A 794 47.38 -19.63 23.19
CA THR A 794 46.19 -19.70 22.33
C THR A 794 45.00 -18.91 22.91
N SER A 795 45.25 -18.10 23.93
CA SER A 795 44.25 -17.23 24.55
C SER A 795 44.24 -15.83 23.96
N CYS A 796 43.05 -15.31 23.64
CA CYS A 796 42.89 -13.92 23.24
C CYS A 796 42.97 -12.97 24.44
N ASP A 797 43.17 -11.68 24.16
CA ASP A 797 43.17 -10.61 25.15
C ASP A 797 41.91 -10.61 26.04
N GLU A 798 40.73 -10.88 25.48
CA GLU A 798 39.51 -10.96 26.28
C GLU A 798 39.50 -12.15 27.25
N GLU A 799 40.07 -13.29 26.88
CA GLU A 799 40.23 -14.43 27.80
C GLU A 799 41.22 -14.11 28.93
N TRP A 800 42.28 -13.33 28.64
CA TRP A 800 43.18 -12.81 29.67
C TRP A 800 42.46 -11.82 30.61
N ASN A 801 41.56 -10.99 30.08
CA ASN A 801 40.73 -10.09 30.88
C ASN A 801 39.77 -10.88 31.77
N LEU A 802 39.08 -11.88 31.23
CA LEU A 802 38.20 -12.78 32.00
C LEU A 802 38.98 -13.47 33.11
N PHE A 803 40.18 -13.96 32.83
CA PHE A 803 41.07 -14.54 33.83
C PHE A 803 41.40 -13.56 34.97
N SER A 804 41.68 -12.29 34.63
CA SER A 804 41.93 -11.23 35.62
C SER A 804 40.68 -10.90 36.47
N LEU A 805 39.51 -10.84 35.84
CA LEU A 805 38.24 -10.57 36.50
C LEU A 805 37.90 -11.70 37.49
N THR A 806 38.07 -12.95 37.07
CA THR A 806 37.93 -14.13 37.93
C THR A 806 38.82 -14.03 39.17
N LEU A 807 40.10 -13.70 39.00
CA LEU A 807 41.02 -13.55 40.11
C LEU A 807 40.63 -12.41 41.05
N SER A 808 40.14 -11.31 40.51
CA SER A 808 39.67 -10.17 41.31
C SER A 808 38.44 -10.48 42.17
N ARG A 809 37.59 -11.43 41.75
CA ARG A 809 36.41 -11.88 42.52
C ARG A 809 36.79 -12.73 43.73
N ASN A 810 37.99 -13.29 43.78
CA ASN A 810 38.45 -14.10 44.91
C ASN A 810 38.88 -13.20 46.08
N LYS A 811 38.11 -13.23 47.17
CA LYS A 811 38.37 -12.44 48.40
C LYS A 811 39.71 -12.78 49.08
N LEU A 812 40.29 -13.93 48.80
CA LEU A 812 41.57 -14.40 49.35
C LEU A 812 42.77 -14.05 48.46
N PHE A 813 42.56 -13.33 47.34
CA PHE A 813 43.64 -12.93 46.45
C PHE A 813 44.49 -11.82 47.08
N ASN A 814 45.71 -12.17 47.50
CA ASN A 814 46.66 -11.28 48.14
C ASN A 814 48.03 -11.33 47.43
N GLY A 815 49.03 -10.61 47.97
CA GLY A 815 50.38 -10.58 47.41
C GLY A 815 51.03 -11.96 47.27
N GLU A 816 50.84 -12.88 48.21
CA GLU A 816 51.41 -14.23 48.16
C GLU A 816 50.75 -15.08 47.07
N SER A 817 49.43 -15.01 46.94
CA SER A 817 48.69 -15.64 45.85
C SER A 817 49.13 -15.07 44.49
N ALA A 818 49.32 -13.75 44.40
CA ALA A 818 49.82 -13.09 43.19
C ALA A 818 51.24 -13.53 42.84
N LEU A 819 52.13 -13.70 43.82
CA LEU A 819 53.50 -14.21 43.62
C LEU A 819 53.49 -15.65 43.08
N LEU A 820 52.58 -16.49 43.58
CA LEU A 820 52.45 -17.86 43.14
C LEU A 820 51.99 -17.93 41.67
N ILE A 821 50.96 -17.17 41.31
CA ILE A 821 50.47 -17.07 39.93
C ILE A 821 51.56 -16.48 39.01
N PHE A 822 52.22 -15.42 39.43
CA PHE A 822 53.33 -14.83 38.69
C PHE A 822 54.42 -15.87 38.40
N ASN A 823 54.84 -16.63 39.42
CA ASN A 823 55.85 -17.66 39.25
C ASN A 823 55.40 -18.75 38.29
N LEU A 824 54.13 -19.18 38.38
CA LEU A 824 53.56 -20.21 37.53
C LEU A 824 53.52 -19.77 36.06
N LEU A 825 53.06 -18.55 35.79
CA LEU A 825 52.98 -17.98 34.44
C LEU A 825 54.36 -17.71 33.83
N VAL A 826 55.28 -17.11 34.58
CA VAL A 826 56.61 -16.82 34.04
C VAL A 826 57.40 -18.11 33.79
N ASN A 827 57.29 -19.09 34.68
CA ASN A 827 57.92 -20.40 34.48
C ASN A 827 57.32 -21.17 33.30
N SER A 828 56.00 -21.09 33.06
CA SER A 828 55.38 -21.75 31.91
C SER A 828 55.90 -21.19 30.59
N PHE A 829 56.02 -19.87 30.48
CA PHE A 829 56.59 -19.22 29.30
C PHE A 829 58.09 -19.50 29.12
N LEU A 830 58.88 -19.53 30.20
CA LEU A 830 60.29 -19.93 30.15
C LEU A 830 60.46 -21.34 29.55
N VAL A 831 59.70 -22.32 30.05
CA VAL A 831 59.73 -23.72 29.55
C VAL A 831 59.18 -23.81 28.13
N GLY A 832 58.12 -23.05 27.83
CA GLY A 832 57.48 -23.01 26.52
C GLY A 832 58.43 -22.50 25.43
N ILE A 833 59.06 -21.35 25.67
CA ILE A 833 60.01 -20.73 24.72
C ILE A 833 61.22 -21.64 24.49
N TYR A 834 61.80 -22.20 25.56
CA TYR A 834 62.94 -23.12 25.44
C TYR A 834 62.59 -24.36 24.61
N THR A 835 61.41 -24.95 24.85
CA THR A 835 60.91 -26.10 24.06
C THR A 835 60.64 -25.74 22.60
N LEU A 836 60.21 -24.51 22.33
CA LEU A 836 59.99 -24.01 20.97
C LEU A 836 61.30 -23.75 20.23
N GLU A 837 62.31 -23.17 20.89
CA GLU A 837 63.66 -22.98 20.32
C GLU A 837 64.32 -24.32 19.96
N MET A 838 64.20 -25.34 20.81
CA MET A 838 64.70 -26.69 20.54
C MET A 838 64.00 -27.37 19.34
N LYS A 839 62.72 -27.05 19.09
CA LYS A 839 61.94 -27.60 17.96
C LYS A 839 62.10 -26.81 16.65
N LEU A 840 62.64 -25.59 16.71
CA LEU A 840 62.82 -24.68 15.58
C LEU A 840 64.16 -24.85 14.85
N GLY A 841 64.94 -25.90 15.18
CA GLY A 841 66.11 -26.28 14.40
C GLY A 841 65.73 -26.62 12.95
N GLU A 842 66.35 -25.90 12.02
CA GLU A 842 66.54 -26.16 10.57
C GLU A 842 65.47 -25.74 9.54
N ASP A 843 64.18 -25.54 9.84
CA ASP A 843 63.19 -25.17 8.80
C ASP A 843 62.68 -23.70 8.84
N ASN A 844 63.19 -22.88 7.92
CA ASN A 844 62.97 -21.42 7.89
C ASN A 844 61.54 -20.96 7.50
N THR A 845 60.71 -21.79 6.88
CA THR A 845 59.39 -21.38 6.34
C THR A 845 58.23 -21.47 7.34
N GLN A 846 58.29 -22.36 8.33
CA GLN A 846 57.28 -22.47 9.41
C GLN A 846 57.53 -21.51 10.60
N SER A 847 58.60 -20.71 10.54
CA SER A 847 59.06 -19.87 11.65
C SER A 847 58.15 -18.66 11.94
N ARG A 848 57.44 -18.11 10.94
CA ARG A 848 56.74 -16.82 11.07
C ARG A 848 55.46 -16.87 11.91
N PRO A 849 54.51 -17.82 11.71
CA PRO A 849 53.32 -17.92 12.56
C PRO A 849 53.69 -18.18 14.02
N LEU A 850 54.68 -19.05 14.25
CA LEU A 850 55.15 -19.41 15.58
C LEU A 850 55.80 -18.22 16.31
N THR A 851 56.65 -17.47 15.59
CA THR A 851 57.27 -16.23 16.11
C THR A 851 56.19 -15.21 16.50
N ASN A 852 55.20 -15.00 15.65
CA ASN A 852 54.11 -14.06 15.89
C ASN A 852 53.19 -14.50 17.04
N CYS A 853 52.90 -15.80 17.16
CA CYS A 853 52.13 -16.37 18.27
C CYS A 853 52.83 -16.14 19.61
N CYS A 854 54.14 -16.43 19.67
CA CYS A 854 54.95 -16.19 20.86
C CYS A 854 55.01 -14.70 21.22
N GLN A 855 55.19 -13.84 20.23
CA GLN A 855 55.17 -12.39 20.41
C GLN A 855 53.83 -11.94 21.01
N TYR A 856 52.70 -12.38 20.44
CA TYR A 856 51.36 -12.06 20.91
C TYR A 856 51.13 -12.52 22.36
N ALA A 857 51.45 -13.77 22.66
CA ALA A 857 51.31 -14.35 23.99
C ALA A 857 52.15 -13.61 25.05
N LEU A 858 53.39 -13.20 24.71
CA LEU A 858 54.25 -12.42 25.59
C LEU A 858 53.75 -11.00 25.82
N VAL A 859 53.18 -10.36 24.78
CA VAL A 859 52.55 -9.04 24.93
C VAL A 859 51.36 -9.12 25.89
N ASN A 860 50.52 -10.16 25.77
CA ASN A 860 49.38 -10.37 26.67
C ASN A 860 49.82 -10.70 28.10
N LEU A 861 50.84 -11.55 28.28
CA LEU A 861 51.42 -11.81 29.60
C LEU A 861 51.94 -10.52 30.25
N ASN A 862 52.68 -9.70 29.50
CA ASN A 862 53.21 -8.44 29.98
C ASN A 862 52.09 -7.46 30.37
N SER A 863 51.05 -7.35 29.53
CA SER A 863 49.86 -6.54 29.80
C SER A 863 49.14 -7.00 31.07
N PHE A 864 48.95 -8.31 31.24
CA PHE A 864 48.33 -8.91 32.43
C PHE A 864 49.14 -8.63 33.69
N ILE A 865 50.48 -8.79 33.64
CA ILE A 865 51.33 -8.48 34.79
C ILE A 865 51.24 -6.99 35.12
N MET A 866 51.39 -6.12 34.13
CA MET A 866 51.34 -4.66 34.30
C MET A 866 50.03 -4.16 34.90
N ASN A 867 48.91 -4.55 34.27
CA ASN A 867 47.61 -3.97 34.56
C ASN A 867 46.93 -4.63 35.76
N PHE A 868 47.22 -5.91 36.03
CA PHE A 868 46.55 -6.68 37.07
C PHE A 868 47.46 -7.10 38.22
N LEU A 869 48.52 -7.87 37.95
CA LEU A 869 49.33 -8.45 39.03
C LEU A 869 50.23 -7.44 39.74
N LEU A 870 50.74 -6.43 39.04
CA LEU A 870 51.75 -5.52 39.54
C LEU A 870 51.33 -4.91 40.88
N LYS A 871 50.11 -4.35 40.98
CA LYS A 871 49.61 -3.75 42.23
C LYS A 871 49.67 -4.68 43.45
N HIS A 872 49.51 -5.99 43.25
CA HIS A 872 49.59 -7.00 44.31
C HIS A 872 51.03 -7.48 44.55
N LEU A 873 51.85 -7.59 43.51
CA LEU A 873 53.27 -7.92 43.65
C LEU A 873 54.02 -6.81 44.39
N LEU A 874 53.56 -5.56 44.29
CA LEU A 874 54.13 -4.43 45.00
C LEU A 874 53.84 -4.42 46.51
N THR A 875 52.88 -5.22 47.00
CA THR A 875 52.64 -5.38 48.45
C THR A 875 53.56 -6.43 49.09
N LEU A 876 54.42 -7.10 48.32
CA LEU A 876 55.32 -8.13 48.80
C LEU A 876 56.56 -7.57 49.52
N SER A 877 57.26 -8.43 50.25
CA SER A 877 58.58 -8.11 50.80
C SER A 877 59.59 -7.81 49.68
N THR A 878 60.61 -7.02 50.00
CA THR A 878 61.71 -6.63 49.12
C THR A 878 62.36 -7.82 48.41
N SER A 879 62.68 -8.87 49.16
CA SER A 879 63.29 -10.09 48.62
C SER A 879 62.43 -10.76 47.54
N LYS A 880 61.11 -10.76 47.72
CA LYS A 880 60.14 -11.32 46.78
C LYS A 880 59.93 -10.42 45.56
N LYS A 881 59.94 -9.10 45.72
CA LYS A 881 59.94 -8.13 44.60
C LYS A 881 61.18 -8.30 43.71
N VAL A 882 62.36 -8.41 44.33
CA VAL A 882 63.63 -8.67 43.62
C VAL A 882 63.58 -9.99 42.86
N HIS A 883 63.00 -11.03 43.46
CA HIS A 883 62.77 -12.32 42.80
C HIS A 883 61.88 -12.20 41.55
N CYS A 884 60.77 -11.45 41.63
CA CYS A 884 59.92 -11.19 40.46
C CYS A 884 60.67 -10.45 39.34
N PHE A 885 61.41 -9.41 39.70
CA PHE A 885 62.22 -8.64 38.74
C PHE A 885 63.25 -9.53 38.03
N ARG A 886 64.01 -10.33 38.78
CA ARG A 886 65.01 -11.27 38.22
C ARG A 886 64.37 -12.27 37.26
N LYS A 887 63.19 -12.79 37.59
CA LYS A 887 62.47 -13.73 36.73
C LYS A 887 61.97 -13.11 35.43
N LEU A 888 61.47 -11.87 35.47
CA LEU A 888 61.08 -11.15 34.25
C LEU A 888 62.28 -10.87 33.34
N ALA A 889 63.40 -10.48 33.94
CA ALA A 889 64.66 -10.30 33.22
C ALA A 889 65.12 -11.62 32.57
N LEU A 890 65.08 -12.73 33.31
CA LEU A 890 65.40 -14.06 32.78
C LEU A 890 64.49 -14.46 31.62
N LEU A 891 63.17 -14.24 31.74
CA LEU A 891 62.23 -14.51 30.66
C LEU A 891 62.60 -13.75 29.38
N LEU A 892 62.89 -12.46 29.50
CA LEU A 892 63.25 -11.63 28.35
C LEU A 892 64.60 -12.02 27.73
N GLN A 893 65.54 -12.53 28.54
CA GLN A 893 66.80 -13.10 28.06
C GLN A 893 66.61 -14.40 27.26
N THR A 894 65.67 -15.25 27.66
CA THR A 894 65.36 -16.50 26.96
C THR A 894 64.55 -16.32 25.68
N VAL A 895 63.98 -15.13 25.43
CA VAL A 895 63.22 -14.86 24.20
C VAL A 895 64.17 -14.69 23.01
N PRO A 896 63.90 -15.31 21.85
CA PRO A 896 64.68 -15.12 20.62
C PRO A 896 64.88 -13.64 20.25
N ALA A 897 66.07 -13.28 19.77
CA ALA A 897 66.45 -11.89 19.47
C ALA A 897 65.46 -11.14 18.56
N LYS A 898 64.90 -11.84 17.55
CA LYS A 898 63.92 -11.30 16.61
C LYS A 898 62.63 -10.83 17.30
N ILE A 899 62.12 -11.61 18.25
CA ILE A 899 60.92 -11.26 19.04
C ILE A 899 61.28 -10.19 20.08
N ARG A 900 62.44 -10.33 20.71
CA ARG A 900 62.93 -9.41 21.76
C ARG A 900 62.92 -7.95 21.30
N SER A 901 63.37 -7.66 20.08
CA SER A 901 63.35 -6.30 19.51
C SER A 901 61.95 -5.68 19.42
N GLN A 902 60.92 -6.50 19.17
CA GLN A 902 59.55 -6.04 18.95
C GLN A 902 58.76 -5.88 20.25
N ILE A 903 59.10 -6.63 21.31
CA ILE A 903 58.45 -6.56 22.62
C ILE A 903 59.26 -5.78 23.66
N ALA A 904 60.49 -5.36 23.32
CA ALA A 904 61.40 -4.68 24.25
C ALA A 904 60.72 -3.49 24.92
N ILE A 905 60.13 -2.57 24.17
CA ILE A 905 59.53 -1.34 24.74
C ILE A 905 58.45 -1.65 25.80
N SER A 906 57.59 -2.64 25.56
CA SER A 906 56.50 -2.97 26.49
C SER A 906 57.01 -3.66 27.76
N TYR A 907 57.97 -4.57 27.63
CA TYR A 907 58.63 -5.21 28.77
C TYR A 907 59.52 -4.25 29.56
N LEU A 908 60.13 -3.27 28.90
CA LEU A 908 60.92 -2.24 29.56
C LEU A 908 60.05 -1.33 30.40
N LYS A 909 58.84 -0.99 29.94
CA LYS A 909 57.87 -0.29 30.79
C LYS A 909 57.55 -1.10 32.05
N LEU A 910 57.41 -2.42 31.95
CA LEU A 910 57.19 -3.30 33.10
C LEU A 910 58.39 -3.34 34.05
N LEU A 911 59.60 -3.55 33.53
CA LEU A 911 60.80 -3.54 34.37
C LEU A 911 61.00 -2.18 35.04
N ILE A 912 60.77 -1.07 34.32
CA ILE A 912 60.83 0.28 34.88
C ILE A 912 59.79 0.49 35.98
N SER A 913 58.59 -0.09 35.86
CA SER A 913 57.55 0.04 36.90
C SER A 913 57.91 -0.62 38.24
N PHE A 914 58.80 -1.62 38.24
CA PHE A 914 59.30 -2.25 39.47
C PHE A 914 60.42 -1.45 40.13
N ILE A 915 61.18 -0.64 39.36
CA ILE A 915 62.34 0.12 39.85
C ILE A 915 62.02 0.98 41.09
N PRO A 916 60.96 1.82 41.09
CA PRO A 916 60.56 2.61 42.26
C PRO A 916 60.50 1.81 43.57
N HIS A 917 59.82 0.68 43.52
CA HIS A 917 59.45 -0.11 44.70
C HIS A 917 60.54 -1.09 45.16
N LEU A 918 61.59 -1.25 44.35
CA LEU A 918 62.81 -1.93 44.73
C LEU A 918 63.75 -0.98 45.48
N VAL A 919 63.68 0.32 45.16
CA VAL A 919 64.55 1.36 45.72
C VAL A 919 64.11 1.82 47.11
N ASP A 920 62.80 1.92 47.37
CA ASP A 920 62.22 2.22 48.70
C ASP A 920 62.60 1.22 49.81
N SER A 921 63.25 0.12 49.43
CA SER A 921 63.65 -0.98 50.32
C SER A 921 65.16 -1.18 50.42
N ILE A 922 65.94 -0.22 49.92
CA ILE A 922 67.40 -0.21 49.96
C ILE A 922 67.83 0.48 51.25
N ASP A 923 67.94 -0.29 52.34
CA ASP A 923 68.42 0.22 53.64
C ASP A 923 69.96 0.31 53.72
N SER A 924 70.70 -0.11 52.69
CA SER A 924 72.18 -0.11 52.70
C SER A 924 72.82 0.04 51.30
N SER A 925 74.06 0.52 51.25
CA SER A 925 74.87 0.63 50.03
C SER A 925 75.11 -0.71 49.32
N ALA A 926 75.14 -1.83 50.06
CA ALA A 926 75.24 -3.18 49.49
C ALA A 926 73.97 -3.57 48.69
N SER A 927 72.80 -3.09 49.11
CA SER A 927 71.53 -3.30 48.42
C SER A 927 71.43 -2.46 47.13
N ALA A 928 72.08 -1.29 47.08
CA ALA A 928 72.17 -0.43 45.90
C ALA A 928 73.09 -1.00 44.81
N VAL A 929 74.23 -1.60 45.22
CA VAL A 929 75.13 -2.33 44.31
C VAL A 929 74.42 -3.54 43.71
N LEU A 930 73.69 -4.32 44.54
CA LEU A 930 72.91 -5.46 44.07
C LEU A 930 71.79 -5.04 43.12
N PHE A 931 71.10 -3.93 43.39
CA PHE A 931 70.09 -3.36 42.50
C PHE A 931 70.69 -2.94 41.15
N THR A 932 71.82 -2.24 41.18
CA THR A 932 72.56 -1.80 39.99
C THR A 932 73.05 -3.00 39.19
N GLU A 933 73.58 -4.04 39.84
CA GLU A 933 74.06 -5.27 39.19
C GLU A 933 72.92 -6.09 38.58
N ILE A 934 71.77 -6.19 39.25
CA ILE A 934 70.57 -6.89 38.73
C ILE A 934 69.98 -6.14 37.53
N VAL A 935 69.88 -4.81 37.61
CA VAL A 935 69.37 -3.96 36.53
C VAL A 935 70.35 -3.93 35.36
N TYR A 936 71.66 -3.79 35.63
CA TYR A 936 72.73 -3.83 34.64
C TYR A 936 72.76 -5.17 33.91
N ASN A 937 72.79 -6.31 34.62
CA ASN A 937 72.78 -7.64 34.02
C ASN A 937 71.49 -7.95 33.26
N ALA A 938 70.34 -7.40 33.69
CA ALA A 938 69.09 -7.50 32.94
C ALA A 938 69.12 -6.70 31.62
N ILE A 939 69.89 -5.61 31.58
CA ILE A 939 69.94 -4.65 30.46
C ILE A 939 71.06 -4.95 29.46
N CYS A 940 72.16 -5.59 29.88
CA CYS A 940 73.35 -5.86 29.05
C CYS A 940 73.09 -6.56 27.71
N ASN A 941 71.96 -7.28 27.59
CA ASN A 941 71.59 -8.09 26.41
C ASN A 941 70.62 -7.39 25.44
N PHE A 942 70.32 -6.10 25.62
CA PHE A 942 69.62 -5.28 24.63
C PHE A 942 70.60 -4.59 23.66
N ASP A 943 70.08 -4.08 22.54
CA ASP A 943 70.86 -3.19 21.68
C ASP A 943 71.28 -1.91 22.44
N LEU A 944 72.32 -1.23 21.93
CA LEU A 944 72.95 -0.11 22.62
C LEU A 944 71.96 1.04 22.89
N GLU A 945 71.07 1.32 21.94
CA GLU A 945 70.07 2.40 22.05
C GLU A 945 69.04 2.10 23.15
N THR A 946 68.55 0.85 23.22
CA THR A 946 67.61 0.40 24.24
C THR A 946 68.26 0.45 25.62
N ARG A 947 69.53 0.04 25.74
CA ARG A 947 70.30 0.17 26.99
C ARG A 947 70.41 1.60 27.47
N GLN A 948 70.73 2.53 26.56
CA GLN A 948 70.85 3.96 26.86
C GLN A 948 69.52 4.57 27.31
N LEU A 949 68.39 4.18 26.70
CA LEU A 949 67.07 4.69 27.07
C LEU A 949 66.66 4.25 28.49
N ILE A 950 66.88 2.98 28.83
CA ILE A 950 66.56 2.43 30.16
C ILE A 950 67.46 3.05 31.21
N ALA A 951 68.77 3.13 30.94
CA ALA A 951 69.74 3.77 31.81
C ALA A 951 69.35 5.23 32.09
N LYS A 952 69.00 6.01 31.05
CA LYS A 952 68.60 7.42 31.19
C LYS A 952 67.31 7.61 32.00
N LYS A 953 66.33 6.72 31.87
CA LYS A 953 65.09 6.77 32.67
C LYS A 953 65.29 6.29 34.11
N ALA A 954 66.06 5.22 34.33
CA ALA A 954 66.42 4.75 35.66
C ALA A 954 67.23 5.83 36.41
N GLU A 955 68.20 6.44 35.74
CA GLU A 955 68.98 7.58 36.23
C GLU A 955 68.09 8.78 36.58
N SER A 956 67.17 9.18 35.68
CA SER A 956 66.24 10.28 35.93
C SER A 956 65.31 10.02 37.13
N TYR A 957 64.91 8.76 37.36
CA TYR A 957 64.06 8.40 38.48
C TYR A 957 64.84 8.36 39.80
N LEU A 958 66.01 7.70 39.81
CA LEU A 958 66.90 7.63 40.96
C LEU A 958 67.35 9.02 41.44
N ARG A 959 67.67 9.94 40.51
CA ARG A 959 67.98 11.35 40.83
C ARG A 959 66.83 12.11 41.50
N LYS A 960 65.58 11.75 41.20
CA LYS A 960 64.39 12.51 41.61
C LYS A 960 63.76 11.97 42.91
N GLU A 961 63.66 10.65 43.05
CA GLU A 961 62.86 10.01 44.10
C GLU A 961 63.72 9.29 45.15
N ALA A 962 64.99 8.98 44.85
CA ALA A 962 65.91 8.32 45.78
C ALA A 962 67.36 8.84 45.66
N PRO A 963 67.60 10.15 45.90
CA PRO A 963 68.89 10.79 45.65
C PRO A 963 70.05 10.21 46.46
N ALA A 964 69.79 9.61 47.64
CA ALA A 964 70.79 8.95 48.47
C ALA A 964 71.22 7.55 47.97
N VAL A 965 70.41 6.91 47.12
CA VAL A 965 70.75 5.66 46.42
C VAL A 965 71.44 5.95 45.09
N PHE A 966 71.15 7.13 44.50
CA PHE A 966 71.78 7.60 43.26
C PHE A 966 73.23 8.05 43.46
N SER A 967 73.52 8.73 44.58
CA SER A 967 74.88 9.11 44.99
C SER A 967 75.71 7.89 45.39
#